data_AF-A0A6J2TBD8-F1
#
_entry.id   AF-A0A6J2TBD8-F1
#
_cell.length_a   1.000
_cell.length_b   1.000
_cell.length_c   1.000
_cell.angle_alpha   90.00
_cell.angle_beta   90.00
_cell.angle_gamma   90.00
#
_symmetry.space_group_name_H-M   'P 1'
#
loop_
_entity.id
_entity.type
_entity.pdbx_description
1 polymer ?
#
loop_
_entity_poly.entity_id
_entity_poly.type
_entity_poly.pdbx_seq_one_letter_code
_entity_poly.pdbx_strand_id
1 'polypeptide(L)'
;MLKVVGASWQKTRIGTYILIGAGLLVIGAFFIAYMDRPEYDGTYCATAYWTKQAGFKIENWKQQNDLVNIPQGVARICYKDSVYENGWAQIEVETQRSYPDWVQAYAAGILEGSLTWKNIYNQWANTISSSCERDENSQQFCEWLRELLLSNYQRLKSQAVLRAEHDHYWHQLHLFFNQLEGLETGYIRGAVRARSDLEEEIPLSDFLLMNAAADIQDLKIYYENYVLPNITATPPERGQTSATGGEPVAKNFFLPSATMLTRILQPAESPQSLQLLFGHSTAGSYSSMLRIQKRYKFHYHFSPNQRTNTVPGVDITFTGYPGILGSTDDFYVVKGRQVQSIVGGVGIKNENLQLWQAVNPKDVVPLVARVMAANRISQNRRTWARAMARFPYTGAKQWISVDLGKLGAQGSLYSALETDEKHDDAPVPVNAQDTASISERQDQRKGMVWIAEQLPGRMHIKDVTETFLAGGNTTWVANGVPYFDEILEASGVTRENYNADLTRAEEAELTNLEAVDKFLRTRGFRGDLLGEESIAYGNIDLKLFSYNARLGMSDYHALAGPIFLRLQHMQARSLSGEHLEDAADAADEADEAAPAAIGDERLSVTIDDAAGLAELELITERRPVRNDMRAVAMRRLGTGPFKWSSLQGVDGGNHEGHPDEWNFDKVSPKWAW
;
A
#
# COMPACT_ATOMS: atom_id res chain seq x y z
N MET A 1 -31.40 -68.74 -58.80
CA MET A 1 -30.99 -67.41 -59.31
C MET A 1 -31.66 -66.33 -58.49
N LEU A 2 -30.92 -65.60 -57.66
CA LEU A 2 -31.38 -64.37 -57.02
C LEU A 2 -30.85 -63.20 -57.85
N LYS A 3 -31.75 -62.41 -58.46
CA LYS A 3 -31.42 -61.18 -59.18
C LYS A 3 -31.05 -60.10 -58.16
N VAL A 4 -29.78 -59.75 -58.09
CA VAL A 4 -29.29 -58.60 -57.34
C VAL A 4 -29.73 -57.33 -58.08
N VAL A 5 -30.56 -56.52 -57.44
CA VAL A 5 -30.99 -55.21 -57.98
C VAL A 5 -29.84 -54.23 -57.77
N GLY A 6 -29.27 -53.75 -58.88
CA GLY A 6 -28.15 -52.82 -58.88
C GLY A 6 -28.52 -51.48 -58.23
N ALA A 7 -27.74 -51.06 -57.25
CA ALA A 7 -27.86 -49.74 -56.63
C ALA A 7 -27.60 -48.63 -57.67
N SER A 8 -28.43 -47.57 -57.65
CA SER A 8 -28.26 -46.39 -58.49
C SER A 8 -26.89 -45.75 -58.26
N TRP A 9 -26.07 -45.67 -59.32
CA TRP A 9 -24.70 -45.16 -59.30
C TRP A 9 -24.61 -43.73 -58.72
N GLN A 10 -25.62 -42.88 -58.95
CA GLN A 10 -25.70 -41.55 -58.35
C GLN A 10 -25.87 -41.59 -56.82
N LYS A 11 -26.69 -42.51 -56.30
CA LYS A 11 -26.89 -42.66 -54.85
C LYS A 11 -25.61 -43.16 -54.17
N THR A 12 -24.87 -44.07 -54.81
CA THR A 12 -23.57 -44.53 -54.31
C THR A 12 -22.56 -43.39 -54.24
N ARG A 13 -22.52 -42.54 -55.27
CA ARG A 13 -21.58 -41.40 -55.35
C ARG A 13 -21.87 -40.32 -54.30
N ILE A 14 -23.14 -39.99 -54.07
CA ILE A 14 -23.57 -39.07 -53.00
C ILE A 14 -23.22 -39.66 -51.63
N GLY A 15 -23.48 -40.96 -51.41
CA GLY A 15 -23.10 -41.66 -50.18
C GLY A 15 -21.60 -41.62 -49.92
N THR A 16 -20.77 -41.80 -50.96
CA THR A 16 -19.30 -41.67 -50.85
C THR A 16 -18.88 -40.24 -50.49
N TYR A 17 -19.47 -39.20 -51.09
CA TYR A 17 -19.13 -37.82 -50.73
C TYR A 17 -19.54 -37.47 -49.29
N ILE A 18 -20.68 -37.97 -48.81
CA ILE A 18 -21.11 -37.81 -47.42
C ILE A 18 -20.13 -38.52 -46.47
N LEU A 19 -19.71 -39.74 -46.80
CA LEU A 19 -18.74 -40.50 -45.98
C LEU A 19 -17.36 -39.83 -45.96
N ILE A 20 -16.90 -39.28 -47.08
CA ILE A 20 -15.64 -38.51 -47.14
C ILE A 20 -15.79 -37.23 -46.31
N GLY A 21 -16.90 -36.49 -46.44
CA GLY A 21 -17.17 -35.29 -45.65
C GLY A 21 -17.23 -35.58 -44.15
N ALA A 22 -17.92 -36.65 -43.74
CA ALA A 22 -17.96 -37.11 -42.36
C ALA A 22 -16.57 -37.55 -41.86
N GLY A 23 -15.80 -38.25 -42.69
CA GLY A 23 -14.42 -38.64 -42.38
C GLY A 23 -13.51 -37.42 -42.16
N LEU A 24 -13.61 -36.40 -43.00
CA LEU A 24 -12.86 -35.14 -42.85
C LEU A 24 -13.29 -34.37 -41.60
N LEU A 25 -14.57 -34.36 -41.25
CA LEU A 25 -15.06 -33.75 -40.00
C LEU A 25 -14.53 -34.50 -38.77
N VAL A 26 -14.49 -35.82 -38.80
CA VAL A 26 -13.92 -36.64 -37.72
C VAL A 26 -12.42 -36.39 -37.59
N ILE A 27 -11.68 -36.35 -38.70
CA ILE A 27 -10.24 -36.01 -38.69
C ILE A 27 -10.03 -34.59 -38.15
N GLY A 28 -10.84 -33.62 -38.58
CA GLY A 28 -10.80 -32.25 -38.07
C GLY A 28 -11.11 -32.17 -36.57
N ALA A 29 -12.08 -32.95 -36.09
CA ALA A 29 -12.41 -33.04 -34.67
C ALA A 29 -11.28 -33.66 -33.85
N PHE A 30 -10.63 -34.72 -34.34
CA PHE A 30 -9.44 -35.29 -33.70
C PHE A 30 -8.29 -34.28 -33.69
N PHE A 31 -8.08 -33.54 -34.78
CA PHE A 31 -7.04 -32.51 -34.84
C PHE A 31 -7.29 -31.41 -33.81
N ILE A 32 -8.52 -30.89 -33.70
CA ILE A 32 -8.91 -29.88 -32.69
C ILE A 32 -8.82 -30.44 -31.26
N ALA A 33 -9.13 -31.72 -31.06
CA ALA A 33 -9.05 -32.37 -29.75
C ALA A 33 -7.60 -32.62 -29.29
N TYR A 34 -6.68 -32.86 -30.23
CA TYR A 34 -5.24 -33.05 -29.96
C TYR A 34 -4.43 -31.75 -29.98
N MET A 35 -5.02 -30.63 -30.40
CA MET A 35 -4.36 -29.34 -30.21
C MET A 35 -4.32 -29.01 -28.72
N ASP A 36 -3.11 -28.95 -28.18
CA ASP A 36 -2.88 -28.46 -26.82
C ASP A 36 -3.53 -27.09 -26.66
N ARG A 37 -4.52 -27.01 -25.78
CA ARG A 37 -5.15 -25.73 -25.44
C ARG A 37 -4.16 -24.97 -24.58
N PRO A 38 -3.89 -23.68 -24.87
CA PRO A 38 -3.07 -22.87 -23.99
C PRO A 38 -3.73 -22.82 -22.61
N GLU A 39 -3.03 -23.31 -21.59
CA GLU A 39 -3.37 -23.07 -20.20
C GLU A 39 -2.97 -21.64 -19.86
N TYR A 40 -3.96 -20.81 -19.55
CA TYR A 40 -3.72 -19.42 -19.19
C TYR A 40 -3.59 -19.27 -17.69
N ASP A 41 -2.66 -18.43 -17.25
CA ASP A 41 -2.34 -18.22 -15.84
C ASP A 41 -3.22 -17.15 -15.15
N GLY A 42 -4.25 -16.66 -15.85
CA GLY A 42 -5.15 -15.60 -15.38
C GLY A 42 -4.63 -14.17 -15.56
N THR A 43 -3.51 -13.95 -16.26
CA THR A 43 -2.95 -12.61 -16.50
C THR A 43 -3.58 -11.93 -17.71
N TYR A 44 -4.26 -10.82 -17.51
CA TYR A 44 -4.86 -10.00 -18.56
C TYR A 44 -3.99 -8.80 -18.90
N CYS A 45 -3.74 -8.56 -20.19
CA CYS A 45 -2.95 -7.39 -20.62
C CYS A 45 -3.73 -6.48 -21.57
N ALA A 46 -3.36 -5.20 -21.58
CA ALA A 46 -3.92 -4.19 -22.48
C ALA A 46 -2.87 -3.15 -22.87
N THR A 47 -3.03 -2.56 -24.05
CA THR A 47 -2.17 -1.50 -24.57
C THR A 47 -3.01 -0.27 -24.92
N ALA A 48 -2.53 0.91 -24.53
CA ALA A 48 -3.07 2.19 -24.93
C ALA A 48 -2.23 2.80 -26.06
N TYR A 49 -2.88 3.17 -27.16
CA TYR A 49 -2.29 3.94 -28.25
C TYR A 49 -2.86 5.34 -28.26
N TRP A 50 -2.06 6.30 -28.71
CA TRP A 50 -2.51 7.68 -28.84
C TRP A 50 -1.91 8.36 -30.07
N THR A 51 -2.73 9.17 -30.73
CA THR A 51 -2.28 10.15 -31.71
C THR A 51 -3.01 11.46 -31.48
N LYS A 52 -2.43 12.58 -31.92
CA LYS A 52 -3.07 13.90 -31.84
C LYS A 52 -4.42 13.98 -32.57
N GLN A 53 -4.62 13.15 -33.60
CA GLN A 53 -5.82 13.16 -34.45
C GLN A 53 -6.92 12.24 -33.93
N ALA A 54 -6.55 11.04 -33.46
CA ALA A 54 -7.52 10.01 -33.07
C ALA A 54 -7.76 9.91 -31.55
N GLY A 55 -6.94 10.59 -30.73
CA GLY A 55 -7.01 10.45 -29.27
C GLY A 55 -6.58 9.06 -28.82
N PHE A 56 -7.13 8.61 -27.68
CA PHE A 56 -6.79 7.32 -27.06
C PHE A 56 -7.58 6.15 -27.63
N LYS A 57 -6.87 5.11 -28.06
CA LYS A 57 -7.44 3.79 -28.43
C LYS A 57 -6.86 2.72 -27.50
N ILE A 58 -7.71 1.92 -26.89
CA ILE A 58 -7.31 0.81 -26.02
C ILE A 58 -7.50 -0.51 -26.75
N GLU A 59 -6.49 -1.36 -26.72
CA GLU A 59 -6.51 -2.73 -27.23
C GLU A 59 -6.38 -3.70 -26.06
N ASN A 60 -7.37 -4.58 -25.89
CA ASN A 60 -7.39 -5.58 -24.82
C ASN A 60 -6.91 -6.92 -25.37
N TRP A 61 -5.84 -7.47 -24.81
CA TRP A 61 -5.22 -8.71 -25.29
C TRP A 61 -5.82 -9.97 -24.67
N LYS A 62 -6.84 -9.84 -23.80
CA LYS A 62 -7.38 -10.95 -22.99
C LYS A 62 -6.27 -11.60 -22.14
N GLN A 63 -6.40 -12.89 -21.82
CA GLN A 63 -5.40 -13.63 -21.07
C GLN A 63 -4.16 -13.92 -21.93
N GLN A 64 -2.97 -13.74 -21.36
CA GLN A 64 -1.70 -13.81 -22.08
C GLN A 64 -0.64 -14.52 -21.25
N ASN A 65 0.10 -15.44 -21.88
CA ASN A 65 1.28 -16.09 -21.29
C ASN A 65 2.60 -15.50 -21.82
N ASP A 66 2.59 -14.97 -23.05
CA ASP A 66 3.73 -14.29 -23.66
C ASP A 66 3.68 -12.79 -23.35
N LEU A 67 4.05 -12.47 -22.12
CA LEU A 67 3.96 -11.11 -21.58
C LEU A 67 5.00 -10.16 -22.20
N VAL A 68 6.10 -10.69 -22.75
CA VAL A 68 7.21 -9.90 -23.30
C VAL A 68 6.79 -9.20 -24.60
N ASN A 69 5.99 -9.88 -25.43
CA ASN A 69 5.60 -9.42 -26.76
C ASN A 69 4.35 -8.53 -26.78
N ILE A 70 3.80 -8.17 -25.62
CA ILE A 70 2.70 -7.20 -25.54
C ILE A 70 3.17 -5.84 -26.07
N PRO A 71 2.51 -5.26 -27.10
CA PRO A 71 2.94 -3.99 -27.68
C PRO A 71 3.00 -2.86 -26.65
N GLN A 72 4.05 -2.04 -26.75
CA GLN A 72 4.32 -0.97 -25.78
C GLN A 72 3.33 0.20 -25.87
N GLY A 73 2.88 0.55 -27.09
CA GLY A 73 1.99 1.69 -27.32
C GLY A 73 2.53 2.99 -26.71
N VAL A 74 1.63 3.81 -26.16
CA VAL A 74 1.95 4.87 -25.19
C VAL A 74 2.22 4.27 -23.82
N ALA A 75 1.37 3.33 -23.45
CA ALA A 75 1.43 2.59 -22.21
C ALA A 75 0.88 1.18 -22.43
N ARG A 76 1.38 0.23 -21.64
CA ARG A 76 0.85 -1.13 -21.53
C ARG A 76 0.69 -1.52 -20.07
N ILE A 77 -0.25 -2.43 -19.81
CA ILE A 77 -0.52 -2.98 -18.49
C ILE A 77 -0.66 -4.50 -18.58
N CYS A 78 -0.23 -5.21 -17.55
CA CYS A 78 -0.69 -6.56 -17.25
C CYS A 78 -1.23 -6.62 -15.82
N TYR A 79 -2.37 -7.30 -15.66
CA TYR A 79 -3.14 -7.42 -14.44
C TYR A 79 -3.44 -8.89 -14.16
N LYS A 80 -3.16 -9.35 -12.95
CA LYS A 80 -3.58 -10.66 -12.46
C LYS A 80 -4.38 -10.48 -11.18
N ASP A 81 -5.59 -11.01 -11.17
CA ASP A 81 -6.46 -11.01 -9.98
C ASP A 81 -6.26 -12.31 -9.21
N SER A 82 -5.29 -12.32 -8.28
CA SER A 82 -4.98 -13.49 -7.45
C SER A 82 -5.44 -13.32 -5.99
N VAL A 83 -6.43 -12.46 -5.73
CA VAL A 83 -6.96 -12.22 -4.37
C VAL A 83 -7.43 -13.51 -3.70
N TYR A 84 -8.12 -14.40 -4.42
CA TYR A 84 -8.55 -15.70 -3.89
C TYR A 84 -7.43 -16.75 -3.80
N GLU A 85 -6.31 -16.54 -4.51
CA GLU A 85 -5.17 -17.48 -4.51
C GLU A 85 -4.17 -17.15 -3.40
N ASN A 86 -3.88 -15.86 -3.18
CA ASN A 86 -2.81 -15.39 -2.29
C ASN A 86 -3.12 -14.07 -1.55
N GLY A 87 -4.36 -13.56 -1.66
CA GLY A 87 -4.78 -12.31 -1.02
C GLY A 87 -4.30 -11.04 -1.71
N TRP A 88 -3.61 -11.12 -2.85
CA TRP A 88 -3.14 -9.98 -3.62
C TRP A 88 -3.59 -10.04 -5.08
N ALA A 89 -4.11 -8.93 -5.59
CA ALA A 89 -4.05 -8.62 -7.01
C ALA A 89 -2.64 -8.10 -7.38
N GLN A 90 -2.31 -8.10 -8.67
CA GLN A 90 -1.04 -7.58 -9.16
C GLN A 90 -1.24 -6.78 -10.46
N ILE A 91 -0.65 -5.58 -10.55
CA ILE A 91 -0.53 -4.84 -11.81
C ILE A 91 0.89 -4.38 -12.07
N GLU A 92 1.25 -4.41 -13.35
CA GLU A 92 2.44 -3.76 -13.86
C GLU A 92 2.08 -2.85 -15.03
N VAL A 93 2.47 -1.58 -14.93
CA VAL A 93 2.19 -0.57 -15.95
C VAL A 93 3.49 0.06 -16.42
N GLU A 94 3.70 0.12 -17.72
CA GLU A 94 4.87 0.74 -18.34
C GLU A 94 4.43 1.80 -19.36
N THR A 95 5.04 2.98 -19.32
CA THR A 95 4.81 4.05 -20.31
C THR A 95 6.04 4.29 -21.20
N GLN A 96 5.87 5.02 -22.30
CA GLN A 96 6.95 5.27 -23.25
C GLN A 96 7.37 6.74 -23.28
N ARG A 97 8.68 6.98 -23.12
CA ARG A 97 9.31 8.31 -23.08
C ARG A 97 8.99 9.18 -24.31
N SER A 98 8.75 8.57 -25.47
CA SER A 98 8.51 9.28 -26.72
C SER A 98 7.22 10.10 -26.74
N TYR A 99 6.29 9.86 -25.81
CA TYR A 99 5.00 10.56 -25.73
C TYR A 99 5.02 11.69 -24.70
N PRO A 100 4.17 12.72 -24.85
CA PRO A 100 4.03 13.76 -23.83
C PRO A 100 3.59 13.16 -22.50
N ASP A 101 4.14 13.65 -21.39
CA ASP A 101 3.94 13.02 -20.08
C ASP A 101 2.47 12.98 -19.64
N TRP A 102 1.67 14.00 -19.96
CA TRP A 102 0.24 13.99 -19.63
C TRP A 102 -0.50 12.87 -20.37
N VAL A 103 -0.07 12.53 -21.60
CA VAL A 103 -0.62 11.42 -22.39
C VAL A 103 -0.23 10.10 -21.75
N GLN A 104 1.03 9.98 -21.32
CA GLN A 104 1.52 8.81 -20.60
C GLN A 104 0.73 8.58 -19.30
N ALA A 105 0.56 9.63 -18.49
CA ALA A 105 -0.15 9.56 -17.21
C ALA A 105 -1.62 9.20 -17.37
N TYR A 106 -2.33 9.88 -18.27
CA TYR A 106 -3.73 9.59 -18.54
C TYR A 106 -3.92 8.18 -19.13
N ALA A 107 -3.03 7.72 -20.03
CA ALA A 107 -3.05 6.34 -20.55
C ALA A 107 -2.86 5.30 -19.45
N ALA A 108 -1.89 5.50 -18.56
CA ALA A 108 -1.65 4.61 -17.43
C ALA A 108 -2.89 4.51 -16.53
N GLY A 109 -3.54 5.64 -16.25
CA GLY A 109 -4.82 5.69 -15.54
C GLY A 109 -5.92 4.88 -16.23
N ILE A 110 -6.15 5.12 -17.54
CA ILE A 110 -7.20 4.40 -18.29
C ILE A 110 -6.98 2.88 -18.24
N LEU A 111 -5.74 2.45 -18.43
CA LEU A 111 -5.39 1.04 -18.45
C LEU A 111 -5.62 0.38 -17.09
N GLU A 112 -5.16 1.00 -16.00
CA GLU A 112 -5.38 0.51 -14.64
C GLU A 112 -6.86 0.47 -14.31
N GLY A 113 -7.58 1.58 -14.51
CA GLY A 113 -9.00 1.68 -14.21
C GLY A 113 -9.82 0.66 -15.00
N SER A 114 -9.47 0.44 -16.27
CA SER A 114 -10.21 -0.48 -17.13
C SER A 114 -9.99 -1.94 -16.80
N LEU A 115 -8.77 -2.36 -16.45
CA LEU A 115 -8.52 -3.77 -16.10
C LEU A 115 -8.94 -4.09 -14.67
N THR A 116 -8.86 -3.13 -13.75
CA THR A 116 -9.15 -3.34 -12.32
C THR A 116 -10.54 -2.85 -11.88
N TRP A 117 -11.41 -2.49 -12.83
CA TRP A 117 -12.69 -1.82 -12.59
C TRP A 117 -13.57 -2.48 -11.50
N LYS A 118 -13.64 -3.82 -11.48
CA LYS A 118 -14.46 -4.54 -10.50
C LYS A 118 -13.87 -4.47 -9.09
N ASN A 119 -12.55 -4.60 -8.97
CA ASN A 119 -11.88 -4.44 -7.68
C ASN A 119 -11.90 -2.98 -7.21
N ILE A 120 -11.91 -1.99 -8.12
CA ILE A 120 -12.14 -0.58 -7.77
C ILE A 120 -13.52 -0.40 -7.14
N TYR A 121 -14.56 -0.93 -7.79
CA TYR A 121 -15.92 -0.87 -7.26
C TYR A 121 -16.03 -1.56 -5.90
N ASN A 122 -15.54 -2.79 -5.79
CA ASN A 122 -15.61 -3.52 -4.53
C ASN A 122 -14.84 -2.78 -3.42
N GLN A 123 -13.66 -2.21 -3.71
CA GLN A 123 -12.91 -1.43 -2.73
C GLN A 123 -13.68 -0.18 -2.29
N TRP A 124 -14.31 0.55 -3.21
CA TRP A 124 -15.13 1.71 -2.89
C TRP A 124 -16.38 1.34 -2.08
N ALA A 125 -17.09 0.28 -2.47
CA ALA A 125 -18.28 -0.22 -1.79
C ALA A 125 -17.96 -0.75 -0.39
N ASN A 126 -16.82 -1.42 -0.23
CA ASN A 126 -16.27 -1.88 1.04
C ASN A 126 -15.47 -0.80 1.76
N THR A 127 -15.48 0.47 1.37
CA THR A 127 -14.82 1.52 2.14
C THR A 127 -15.68 2.75 2.16
N ILE A 128 -15.55 3.60 1.15
CA ILE A 128 -16.19 4.92 1.10
C ILE A 128 -17.73 4.82 1.14
N SER A 129 -18.36 3.95 0.34
CA SER A 129 -19.83 3.89 0.26
C SER A 129 -20.44 3.52 1.62
N SER A 130 -20.05 2.36 2.15
CA SER A 130 -20.50 1.87 3.44
C SER A 130 -20.18 2.81 4.59
N SER A 131 -19.04 3.52 4.52
CA SER A 131 -18.71 4.59 5.49
C SER A 131 -19.71 5.72 5.48
N CYS A 132 -20.03 6.19 4.29
CA CYS A 132 -20.79 7.41 4.12
C CYS A 132 -22.28 7.17 4.34
N GLU A 133 -22.77 5.95 4.17
CA GLU A 133 -24.20 5.63 4.27
C GLU A 133 -24.64 5.25 5.69
N ARG A 134 -23.68 4.94 6.59
CA ARG A 134 -23.93 4.39 7.93
C ARG A 134 -24.91 5.18 8.80
N ASP A 135 -24.64 6.48 8.99
CA ASP A 135 -25.47 7.35 9.82
C ASP A 135 -25.40 8.82 9.37
N GLU A 136 -26.30 9.64 9.89
CA GLU A 136 -26.44 11.05 9.50
C GLU A 136 -25.15 11.87 9.72
N ASN A 137 -24.37 11.59 10.78
CA ASN A 137 -23.13 12.32 11.03
C ASN A 137 -22.04 11.92 10.01
N SER A 138 -21.98 10.64 9.65
CA SER A 138 -21.05 10.15 8.63
C SER A 138 -21.41 10.69 7.25
N GLN A 139 -22.71 10.77 6.93
CA GLN A 139 -23.20 11.43 5.71
C GLN A 139 -22.76 12.90 5.66
N GLN A 140 -23.00 13.67 6.71
CA GLN A 140 -22.63 15.10 6.78
C GLN A 140 -21.12 15.33 6.64
N PHE A 141 -20.30 14.50 7.28
CA PHE A 141 -18.84 14.60 7.08
C PHE A 141 -18.45 14.22 5.65
N CYS A 142 -19.01 13.16 5.07
CA CYS A 142 -18.68 12.74 3.72
C CYS A 142 -19.02 13.82 2.69
N GLU A 143 -20.18 14.47 2.84
CA GLU A 143 -20.57 15.61 2.00
C GLU A 143 -19.55 16.76 2.12
N TRP A 144 -19.21 17.16 3.34
CA TRP A 144 -18.18 18.18 3.58
C TRP A 144 -16.82 17.81 2.96
N LEU A 145 -16.41 16.55 3.11
CA LEU A 145 -15.13 16.07 2.60
C LEU A 145 -15.12 16.04 1.06
N ARG A 146 -16.22 15.60 0.42
CA ARG A 146 -16.38 15.61 -1.04
C ARG A 146 -16.26 17.03 -1.60
N GLU A 147 -16.93 18.00 -0.99
CA GLU A 147 -16.83 19.40 -1.39
C GLU A 147 -15.41 19.96 -1.23
N LEU A 148 -14.78 19.69 -0.08
CA LEU A 148 -13.41 20.11 0.21
C LEU A 148 -12.43 19.55 -0.83
N LEU A 149 -12.45 18.24 -1.05
CA LEU A 149 -11.51 17.56 -1.94
C LEU A 149 -11.72 17.95 -3.40
N LEU A 150 -12.96 18.12 -3.84
CA LEU A 150 -13.26 18.57 -5.20
C LEU A 150 -12.75 20.00 -5.45
N SER A 151 -12.98 20.91 -4.49
CA SER A 151 -12.47 22.29 -4.55
C SER A 151 -10.94 22.33 -4.55
N ASN A 152 -10.31 21.56 -3.67
CA ASN A 152 -8.85 21.42 -3.60
C ASN A 152 -8.31 20.89 -4.93
N TYR A 153 -8.90 19.83 -5.46
CA TYR A 153 -8.52 19.23 -6.74
C TYR A 153 -8.55 20.24 -7.88
N GLN A 154 -9.64 20.98 -8.07
CA GLN A 154 -9.76 21.97 -9.15
C GLN A 154 -8.67 23.05 -9.06
N ARG A 155 -8.42 23.53 -7.84
CA ARG A 155 -7.42 24.55 -7.57
C ARG A 155 -5.99 24.02 -7.75
N LEU A 156 -5.69 22.84 -7.22
CA LEU A 156 -4.37 22.21 -7.35
C LEU A 156 -4.07 21.86 -8.80
N LYS A 157 -5.04 21.35 -9.55
CA LYS A 157 -4.88 21.05 -10.97
C LYS A 157 -4.53 22.31 -11.76
N SER A 158 -5.27 23.40 -11.57
CA SER A 158 -4.98 24.67 -12.25
C SER A 158 -3.62 25.26 -11.86
N GLN A 159 -3.26 25.22 -10.58
CA GLN A 159 -1.93 25.63 -10.11
C GLN A 159 -0.81 24.76 -10.68
N ALA A 160 -1.02 23.45 -10.76
CA ALA A 160 -0.04 22.51 -11.27
C ALA A 160 0.25 22.77 -12.75
N VAL A 161 -0.78 23.02 -13.57
CA VAL A 161 -0.61 23.40 -14.99
C VAL A 161 0.22 24.67 -15.13
N LEU A 162 -0.09 25.71 -14.36
CA LEU A 162 0.60 27.00 -14.43
C LEU A 162 2.07 26.91 -14.01
N ARG A 163 2.41 25.99 -13.10
CA ARG A 163 3.75 25.88 -12.52
C ARG A 163 4.60 24.76 -13.13
N ALA A 164 3.99 23.82 -13.87
CA ALA A 164 4.67 22.62 -14.37
C ALA A 164 5.92 22.91 -15.23
N GLU A 165 5.93 24.01 -15.98
CA GLU A 165 7.08 24.36 -16.83
C GLU A 165 8.34 24.71 -16.01
N HIS A 166 8.17 25.29 -14.83
CA HIS A 166 9.26 25.87 -14.02
C HIS A 166 9.50 25.14 -12.70
N ASP A 167 8.59 24.25 -12.29
CA ASP A 167 8.70 23.51 -11.04
C ASP A 167 8.38 22.02 -11.27
N HIS A 168 9.42 21.19 -11.18
CA HIS A 168 9.36 19.76 -11.42
C HIS A 168 8.36 19.03 -10.51
N TYR A 169 8.18 19.50 -9.28
CA TYR A 169 7.21 18.90 -8.36
C TYR A 169 5.78 19.19 -8.81
N TRP A 170 5.48 20.42 -9.22
CA TRP A 170 4.17 20.78 -9.74
C TRP A 170 3.88 20.08 -11.07
N HIS A 171 4.89 19.84 -11.90
CA HIS A 171 4.73 18.95 -13.07
C HIS A 171 4.30 17.54 -12.63
N GLN A 172 4.94 16.94 -11.63
CA GLN A 172 4.53 15.62 -11.14
C GLN A 172 3.13 15.61 -10.51
N LEU A 173 2.73 16.67 -9.80
CA LEU A 173 1.35 16.81 -9.31
C LEU A 173 0.35 16.90 -10.47
N HIS A 174 0.67 17.66 -11.51
CA HIS A 174 -0.14 17.73 -12.72
C HIS A 174 -0.30 16.32 -13.34
N LEU A 175 0.78 15.55 -13.46
CA LEU A 175 0.73 14.17 -13.97
C LEU A 175 -0.08 13.23 -13.07
N PHE A 176 0.03 13.37 -11.75
CA PHE A 176 -0.78 12.60 -10.81
C PHE A 176 -2.28 12.82 -11.05
N PHE A 177 -2.71 14.07 -11.19
CA PHE A 177 -4.13 14.38 -11.46
C PHE A 177 -4.58 13.89 -12.85
N ASN A 178 -3.73 13.97 -13.88
CA ASN A 178 -4.06 13.37 -15.19
C ASN A 178 -4.20 11.84 -15.10
N GLN A 179 -3.36 11.17 -14.31
CA GLN A 179 -3.48 9.73 -14.06
C GLN A 179 -4.79 9.39 -13.33
N LEU A 180 -5.21 10.22 -12.37
CA LEU A 180 -6.47 10.03 -11.65
C LEU A 180 -7.70 10.19 -12.54
N GLU A 181 -7.73 11.21 -13.41
CA GLU A 181 -8.80 11.35 -14.41
C GLU A 181 -8.81 10.19 -15.41
N GLY A 182 -7.61 9.72 -15.78
CA GLY A 182 -7.47 8.51 -16.59
C GLY A 182 -8.06 7.29 -15.88
N LEU A 183 -7.84 7.16 -14.56
CA LEU A 183 -8.33 6.05 -13.74
C LEU A 183 -9.85 6.00 -13.71
N GLU A 184 -10.51 7.13 -13.46
CA GLU A 184 -11.97 7.26 -13.54
C GLU A 184 -12.49 6.89 -14.94
N THR A 185 -11.89 7.47 -15.99
CA THR A 185 -12.26 7.14 -17.38
C THR A 185 -12.07 5.64 -17.67
N GLY A 186 -11.00 5.05 -17.12
CA GLY A 186 -10.70 3.63 -17.22
C GLY A 186 -11.77 2.77 -16.56
N TYR A 187 -12.17 3.12 -15.33
CA TYR A 187 -13.21 2.44 -14.57
C TYR A 187 -14.52 2.37 -15.36
N ILE A 188 -15.02 3.52 -15.83
CA ILE A 188 -16.23 3.63 -16.66
C ILE A 188 -16.11 2.72 -17.89
N ARG A 189 -14.99 2.78 -18.60
CA ARG A 189 -14.75 1.92 -19.79
C ARG A 189 -14.71 0.44 -19.43
N GLY A 190 -14.14 0.07 -18.28
CA GLY A 190 -14.08 -1.29 -17.79
C GLY A 190 -15.47 -1.86 -17.51
N ALA A 191 -16.30 -1.09 -16.79
CA ALA A 191 -17.69 -1.42 -16.48
C ALA A 191 -18.54 -1.56 -17.74
N VAL A 192 -18.49 -0.58 -18.66
CA VAL A 192 -19.19 -0.62 -19.95
C VAL A 192 -18.75 -1.82 -20.79
N ARG A 193 -17.44 -2.10 -20.85
CA ARG A 193 -16.91 -3.27 -21.58
C ARG A 193 -17.46 -4.58 -21.00
N ALA A 194 -17.62 -4.65 -19.68
CA ALA A 194 -18.19 -5.80 -18.99
C ALA A 194 -19.73 -5.88 -19.11
N ARG A 195 -20.39 -4.85 -19.67
CA ARG A 195 -21.86 -4.69 -19.66
C ARG A 195 -22.43 -4.75 -18.24
N SER A 196 -21.68 -4.17 -17.30
CA SER A 196 -22.18 -3.88 -15.96
C SER A 196 -23.16 -2.72 -16.04
N ASP A 197 -23.85 -2.47 -14.94
CA ASP A 197 -24.62 -1.28 -14.60
C ASP A 197 -23.86 -0.33 -13.66
N LEU A 198 -22.59 -0.62 -13.38
CA LEU A 198 -21.78 0.06 -12.37
C LEU A 198 -21.00 1.26 -12.93
N GLU A 199 -21.16 1.62 -14.20
CA GLU A 199 -20.36 2.67 -14.85
C GLU A 199 -20.52 4.08 -14.26
N GLU A 200 -21.64 4.38 -13.60
CA GLU A 200 -21.94 5.71 -13.04
C GLU A 200 -21.98 5.74 -11.51
N GLU A 201 -21.64 4.63 -10.85
CA GLU A 201 -21.76 4.49 -9.38
C GLU A 201 -20.71 5.31 -8.60
N ILE A 202 -19.50 5.47 -9.15
CA ILE A 202 -18.41 6.14 -8.46
C ILE A 202 -18.15 7.52 -9.09
N PRO A 203 -18.55 8.62 -8.44
CA PRO A 203 -18.23 9.97 -8.92
C PRO A 203 -16.74 10.30 -8.73
N LEU A 204 -16.23 11.28 -9.48
CA LEU A 204 -14.85 11.79 -9.32
C LEU A 204 -14.51 12.18 -7.86
N SER A 205 -15.48 12.72 -7.11
CA SER A 205 -15.28 13.05 -5.70
C SER A 205 -14.81 11.83 -4.90
N ASP A 206 -15.35 10.65 -5.20
CA ASP A 206 -15.05 9.44 -4.44
C ASP A 206 -13.72 8.81 -4.89
N PHE A 207 -13.31 9.00 -6.15
CA PHE A 207 -11.92 8.77 -6.56
C PHE A 207 -10.93 9.67 -5.81
N LEU A 208 -11.29 10.92 -5.55
CA LEU A 208 -10.49 11.83 -4.72
C LEU A 208 -10.45 11.37 -3.26
N LEU A 209 -11.58 10.93 -2.68
CA LEU A 209 -11.63 10.38 -1.33
C LEU A 209 -10.73 9.14 -1.19
N MET A 210 -10.84 8.17 -2.11
CA MET A 210 -9.97 6.99 -2.13
C MET A 210 -8.48 7.39 -2.15
N ASN A 211 -8.11 8.38 -2.97
CA ASN A 211 -6.72 8.87 -3.06
C ASN A 211 -6.30 9.83 -1.93
N ALA A 212 -7.22 10.17 -1.03
CA ALA A 212 -6.99 10.91 0.20
C ALA A 212 -7.13 10.03 1.44
N ALA A 213 -7.21 8.69 1.32
CA ALA A 213 -7.49 7.79 2.45
C ALA A 213 -6.56 8.00 3.66
N ALA A 214 -5.26 8.28 3.42
CA ALA A 214 -4.30 8.56 4.50
C ALA A 214 -4.47 9.95 5.14
N ASP A 215 -5.19 10.87 4.49
CA ASP A 215 -5.50 12.21 4.97
C ASP A 215 -6.87 12.27 5.69
N ILE A 216 -7.77 11.28 5.49
CA ILE A 216 -9.14 11.29 6.03
C ILE A 216 -9.15 11.36 7.55
N GLN A 217 -8.31 10.57 8.24
CA GLN A 217 -8.25 10.56 9.71
C GLN A 217 -7.94 11.96 10.26
N ASP A 218 -6.94 12.62 9.69
CA ASP A 218 -6.52 13.96 10.04
C ASP A 218 -7.63 15.00 9.78
N LEU A 219 -8.31 14.89 8.64
CA LEU A 219 -9.43 15.75 8.28
C LEU A 219 -10.67 15.49 9.15
N LYS A 220 -10.86 14.26 9.62
CA LYS A 220 -11.92 13.87 10.55
C LYS A 220 -11.71 14.52 11.91
N ILE A 221 -10.50 14.41 12.47
CA ILE A 221 -10.11 15.11 13.70
C ILE A 221 -10.33 16.63 13.53
N TYR A 222 -9.92 17.20 12.40
CA TYR A 222 -10.15 18.62 12.12
C TYR A 222 -11.65 18.98 12.10
N TYR A 223 -12.46 18.22 11.38
CA TYR A 223 -13.89 18.48 11.22
C TYR A 223 -14.62 18.47 12.57
N GLU A 224 -14.39 17.43 13.38
CA GLU A 224 -15.14 17.25 14.62
C GLU A 224 -14.79 18.29 15.68
N ASN A 225 -13.56 18.79 15.69
CA ASN A 225 -13.11 19.78 16.67
C ASN A 225 -13.28 21.23 16.20
N TYR A 226 -13.27 21.50 14.89
CA TYR A 226 -13.23 22.88 14.37
C TYR A 226 -14.33 23.24 13.37
N VAL A 227 -15.01 22.27 12.75
CA VAL A 227 -16.07 22.51 11.76
C VAL A 227 -17.45 22.25 12.38
N LEU A 228 -17.67 21.04 12.90
CA LEU A 228 -18.95 20.62 13.46
C LEU A 228 -19.47 21.55 14.57
N PRO A 229 -18.65 22.00 15.55
CA PRO A 229 -19.12 22.90 16.61
C PRO A 229 -19.57 24.27 16.07
N ASN A 230 -18.98 24.74 14.97
CA ASN A 230 -19.37 26.00 14.34
C ASN A 230 -20.70 25.88 13.57
N ILE A 231 -21.04 24.68 13.08
CA ILE A 231 -22.32 24.39 12.40
C ILE A 231 -23.44 24.23 13.43
N THR A 232 -23.16 23.56 14.55
CA THR A 232 -24.15 23.26 15.60
C THR A 232 -24.34 24.40 16.62
N ALA A 233 -23.52 25.44 16.57
CA ALA A 233 -23.69 26.65 17.37
C ALA A 233 -24.97 27.39 16.98
N THR A 234 -26.07 27.12 17.70
CA THR A 234 -27.26 27.96 17.68
C THR A 234 -26.92 29.36 18.22
N PRO A 235 -27.44 30.45 17.63
CA PRO A 235 -27.36 31.76 18.27
C PRO A 235 -28.04 31.65 19.65
N PRO A 236 -27.47 32.23 20.72
CA PRO A 236 -28.09 32.12 22.04
C PRO A 236 -29.49 32.73 21.99
N GLU A 237 -30.52 31.88 22.14
CA GLU A 237 -31.86 32.37 22.44
C GLU A 237 -31.77 33.13 23.78
N ARG A 238 -32.24 34.39 23.77
CA ARG A 238 -32.27 35.23 24.97
C ARG A 238 -33.10 34.54 26.05
N GLY A 239 -32.45 33.98 27.06
CA GLY A 239 -33.07 33.74 28.36
C GLY A 239 -33.08 32.31 28.91
N GLN A 240 -32.26 31.38 28.42
CA GLN A 240 -32.08 30.09 29.10
C GLN A 240 -30.63 29.91 29.57
N THR A 241 -30.43 30.01 30.88
CA THR A 241 -29.23 29.55 31.57
C THR A 241 -29.25 28.04 31.64
N SER A 242 -28.68 27.37 30.63
CA SER A 242 -28.46 25.92 30.65
C SER A 242 -27.23 25.59 31.48
N ALA A 243 -27.46 25.30 32.75
CA ALA A 243 -26.49 24.72 33.65
C ALA A 243 -26.36 23.21 33.38
N THR A 244 -25.50 22.83 32.43
CA THR A 244 -24.81 21.54 32.40
C THR A 244 -23.37 21.79 31.94
N GLY A 245 -22.52 22.13 32.89
CA GLY A 245 -21.10 22.38 32.68
C GLY A 245 -20.30 21.08 32.50
N GLY A 246 -20.31 20.56 31.28
CA GLY A 246 -19.19 19.76 30.78
C GLY A 246 -18.41 20.64 29.81
N GLU A 247 -17.08 20.74 29.97
CA GLU A 247 -16.26 21.29 28.89
C GLU A 247 -16.48 20.44 27.62
N PRO A 248 -16.49 21.04 26.42
CA PRO A 248 -16.52 20.26 25.20
C PRO A 248 -15.31 19.32 25.19
N VAL A 249 -15.55 18.02 25.36
CA VAL A 249 -14.51 17.00 25.32
C VAL A 249 -13.92 17.01 23.92
N ALA A 250 -12.64 17.37 23.83
CA ALA A 250 -11.94 17.43 22.56
C ALA A 250 -11.81 16.01 22.00
N LYS A 251 -12.30 15.79 20.78
CA LYS A 251 -12.37 14.47 20.17
C LYS A 251 -11.05 14.16 19.50
N ASN A 252 -10.21 13.38 20.17
CA ASN A 252 -8.94 12.93 19.61
C ASN A 252 -8.82 11.43 19.78
N PHE A 253 -8.30 10.74 18.77
CA PHE A 253 -8.26 9.29 18.81
C PHE A 253 -7.11 8.70 18.02
N PHE A 254 -6.66 7.55 18.51
CA PHE A 254 -5.59 6.79 17.90
C PHE A 254 -5.97 5.32 17.88
N LEU A 255 -6.41 4.83 16.73
CA LEU A 255 -6.47 3.41 16.50
C LEU A 255 -5.04 2.83 16.44
N PRO A 256 -4.84 1.54 16.79
CA PRO A 256 -3.57 0.87 16.58
C PRO A 256 -3.08 1.10 15.14
N SER A 257 -1.88 1.63 15.00
CA SER A 257 -1.31 2.05 13.72
C SER A 257 -0.35 1.01 13.16
N ALA A 258 0.09 1.24 11.92
CA ALA A 258 1.12 0.44 11.28
C ALA A 258 2.39 0.35 12.15
N THR A 259 3.15 -0.73 12.01
CA THR A 259 4.47 -0.87 12.62
C THR A 259 5.50 -1.18 11.55
N MET A 260 6.64 -0.52 11.63
CA MET A 260 7.75 -0.68 10.70
C MET A 260 9.06 -0.93 11.46
N LEU A 261 9.92 -1.75 10.87
CA LEU A 261 11.25 -2.05 11.38
C LEU A 261 12.27 -1.87 10.27
N THR A 262 13.33 -1.11 10.56
CA THR A 262 14.51 -0.97 9.70
C THR A 262 15.73 -1.43 10.47
N ARG A 263 16.50 -2.37 9.93
CA ARG A 263 17.74 -2.83 10.52
C ARG A 263 18.86 -2.88 9.50
N ILE A 264 20.00 -2.29 9.82
CA ILE A 264 21.19 -2.27 8.97
C ILE A 264 22.25 -3.13 9.63
N LEU A 265 22.56 -4.24 8.97
CA LEU A 265 23.53 -5.23 9.42
C LEU A 265 24.84 -5.06 8.66
N GLN A 266 25.94 -5.34 9.35
CA GLN A 266 27.26 -5.50 8.76
C GLN A 266 27.60 -7.00 8.77
N PRO A 267 27.54 -7.70 7.62
CA PRO A 267 27.82 -9.13 7.57
C PRO A 267 29.27 -9.43 7.97
N ALA A 268 29.47 -10.43 8.83
CA ALA A 268 30.80 -10.84 9.31
C ALA A 268 31.75 -11.23 8.16
N GLU A 269 31.20 -11.82 7.08
CA GLU A 269 31.96 -12.23 5.89
C GLU A 269 32.41 -11.05 5.02
N SER A 270 31.81 -9.86 5.14
CA SER A 270 32.16 -8.69 4.33
C SER A 270 31.87 -7.39 5.07
N PRO A 271 32.78 -6.97 5.97
CA PRO A 271 32.61 -5.75 6.77
C PRO A 271 32.47 -4.47 5.92
N GLN A 272 32.89 -4.50 4.66
CA GLN A 272 32.80 -3.33 3.77
C GLN A 272 31.40 -3.16 3.16
N SER A 273 30.55 -4.19 3.16
CA SER A 273 29.18 -4.15 2.65
C SER A 273 28.16 -4.16 3.78
N LEU A 274 26.98 -3.58 3.55
CA LEU A 274 25.86 -3.61 4.48
C LEU A 274 24.71 -4.42 3.91
N GLN A 275 23.91 -4.98 4.81
CA GLN A 275 22.64 -5.61 4.52
C GLN A 275 21.52 -4.82 5.18
N LEU A 276 20.47 -4.54 4.43
CA LEU A 276 19.23 -3.98 4.96
C LEU A 276 18.25 -5.12 5.21
N LEU A 277 17.62 -5.11 6.39
CA LEU A 277 16.37 -5.81 6.68
C LEU A 277 15.29 -4.76 6.95
N PHE A 278 14.14 -4.92 6.32
CA PHE A 278 13.03 -3.99 6.39
C PHE A 278 11.72 -4.75 6.50
N GLY A 279 10.89 -4.37 7.47
CA GLY A 279 9.56 -4.94 7.65
C GLY A 279 8.53 -3.85 7.87
N HIS A 280 7.33 -4.03 7.34
CA HIS A 280 6.22 -3.10 7.52
C HIS A 280 4.91 -3.88 7.62
N SER A 281 4.12 -3.65 8.68
CA SER A 281 2.77 -4.19 8.85
C SER A 281 1.79 -3.04 8.96
N THR A 282 0.86 -2.95 8.00
CA THR A 282 -0.21 -1.95 8.00
C THR A 282 -1.30 -2.38 8.98
N ALA A 283 -1.82 -1.43 9.75
CA ALA A 283 -3.05 -1.61 10.51
C ALA A 283 -4.21 -0.85 9.84
N GLY A 284 -5.39 -1.46 9.81
CA GLY A 284 -6.59 -0.93 9.19
C GLY A 284 -7.79 -1.87 9.40
N SER A 285 -8.95 -1.48 8.89
CA SER A 285 -10.13 -2.33 8.88
C SER A 285 -9.96 -3.49 7.92
N TYR A 286 -10.55 -4.62 8.27
CA TYR A 286 -10.49 -5.83 7.46
C TYR A 286 -11.24 -5.67 6.14
N SER A 287 -12.21 -4.78 6.07
CA SER A 287 -12.93 -4.52 4.83
C SER A 287 -12.09 -3.78 3.76
N SER A 288 -10.95 -3.18 4.14
CA SER A 288 -9.99 -2.64 3.15
C SER A 288 -9.02 -3.68 2.61
N MET A 289 -9.17 -4.97 2.95
CA MET A 289 -8.24 -6.03 2.57
C MET A 289 -8.30 -6.45 1.09
N LEU A 290 -8.99 -5.74 0.20
CA LEU A 290 -8.72 -5.87 -1.23
C LEU A 290 -7.36 -5.25 -1.56
N ARG A 291 -6.34 -6.09 -1.60
CA ARG A 291 -4.96 -5.66 -1.78
C ARG A 291 -4.47 -5.84 -3.20
N ILE A 292 -3.61 -4.93 -3.63
CA ILE A 292 -2.98 -4.97 -4.95
C ILE A 292 -1.51 -4.57 -4.85
N GLN A 293 -0.63 -5.39 -5.43
CA GLN A 293 0.78 -5.05 -5.61
C GLN A 293 0.94 -4.32 -6.95
N LYS A 294 1.51 -3.12 -6.93
CA LYS A 294 1.63 -2.26 -8.10
C LYS A 294 3.09 -2.03 -8.45
N ARG A 295 3.41 -2.11 -9.74
CA ARG A 295 4.67 -1.63 -10.30
C ARG A 295 4.40 -0.63 -11.41
N TYR A 296 4.84 0.61 -11.20
CA TYR A 296 4.74 1.68 -12.18
C TYR A 296 6.13 1.98 -12.74
N LYS A 297 6.31 1.67 -14.02
CA LYS A 297 7.50 1.98 -14.81
C LYS A 297 7.21 3.15 -15.75
N PHE A 298 7.21 4.35 -15.19
CA PHE A 298 6.78 5.56 -15.87
C PHE A 298 7.97 6.39 -16.35
N HIS A 299 8.06 6.56 -17.66
CA HIS A 299 9.14 7.31 -18.31
C HIS A 299 8.81 8.80 -18.44
N TYR A 300 8.30 9.40 -17.35
CA TYR A 300 8.03 10.83 -17.25
C TYR A 300 9.31 11.65 -17.24
N HIS A 301 9.19 12.89 -17.68
CA HIS A 301 10.25 13.88 -17.69
C HIS A 301 10.20 14.77 -16.45
N PHE A 302 11.31 15.49 -16.19
CA PHE A 302 11.36 16.49 -15.11
C PHE A 302 10.38 17.65 -15.36
N SER A 303 10.14 18.03 -16.61
CA SER A 303 9.20 19.08 -16.99
C SER A 303 8.41 18.66 -18.25
N PRO A 304 7.38 19.41 -18.66
CA PRO A 304 6.64 19.13 -19.89
C PRO A 304 7.49 19.05 -21.16
N ASN A 305 8.72 19.58 -21.13
CA ASN A 305 9.67 19.49 -22.23
C ASN A 305 10.28 18.08 -22.33
N GLN A 306 9.86 17.32 -23.35
CA GLN A 306 10.33 15.96 -23.65
C GLN A 306 11.82 15.85 -23.97
N ARG A 307 12.53 16.97 -24.14
CA ARG A 307 14.00 16.97 -24.28
C ARG A 307 14.74 16.84 -22.96
N THR A 308 14.05 17.06 -21.82
CA THR A 308 14.67 16.89 -20.51
C THR A 308 14.93 15.41 -20.22
N ASN A 309 15.69 15.12 -19.17
CA ASN A 309 15.89 13.74 -18.73
C ASN A 309 14.62 13.20 -18.08
N THR A 310 14.47 11.88 -18.07
CA THR A 310 13.42 11.24 -17.26
C THR A 310 13.69 11.47 -15.78
N VAL A 311 12.63 11.48 -14.99
CA VAL A 311 12.73 11.57 -13.53
C VAL A 311 13.58 10.41 -12.95
N PRO A 312 14.29 10.57 -11.83
CA PRO A 312 15.17 9.53 -11.30
C PRO A 312 14.43 8.25 -10.88
N GLY A 313 13.27 8.37 -10.23
CA GLY A 313 12.42 7.26 -9.81
C GLY A 313 11.46 6.83 -10.92
N VAL A 314 11.99 6.17 -11.95
CA VAL A 314 11.20 5.70 -13.10
C VAL A 314 10.42 4.41 -12.82
N ASP A 315 10.90 3.57 -11.90
CA ASP A 315 10.33 2.26 -11.58
C ASP A 315 10.00 2.21 -10.09
N ILE A 316 8.71 2.24 -9.76
CA ILE A 316 8.22 2.31 -8.39
C ILE A 316 7.32 1.09 -8.14
N THR A 317 7.76 0.21 -7.24
CA THR A 317 6.99 -0.93 -6.76
C THR A 317 6.45 -0.64 -5.37
N PHE A 318 5.17 -0.93 -5.11
CA PHE A 318 4.53 -0.69 -3.83
C PHE A 318 3.31 -1.58 -3.61
N THR A 319 2.95 -1.79 -2.34
CA THR A 319 1.65 -2.38 -1.96
C THR A 319 0.61 -1.30 -1.88
N GLY A 320 -0.61 -1.54 -2.35
CA GLY A 320 -1.69 -0.56 -2.29
C GLY A 320 -3.06 -1.21 -2.43
N TYR A 321 -4.01 -0.41 -2.93
CA TYR A 321 -5.43 -0.74 -3.00
C TYR A 321 -5.98 -0.42 -4.41
N PRO A 322 -7.00 -1.14 -4.89
CA PRO A 322 -7.70 -0.78 -6.13
C PRO A 322 -8.18 0.68 -6.08
N GLY A 323 -8.02 1.43 -7.16
CA GLY A 323 -8.52 2.81 -7.23
C GLY A 323 -7.59 3.87 -6.61
N ILE A 324 -6.54 3.46 -5.89
CA ILE A 324 -5.60 4.36 -5.19
C ILE A 324 -4.23 4.36 -5.89
N LEU A 325 -3.77 5.53 -6.34
CA LEU A 325 -2.56 5.68 -7.17
C LEU A 325 -1.22 5.66 -6.39
N GLY A 326 -1.27 5.39 -5.09
CA GLY A 326 -0.10 5.17 -4.23
C GLY A 326 -0.39 4.14 -3.15
N SER A 327 0.51 4.00 -2.18
CA SER A 327 0.52 2.87 -1.24
C SER A 327 -0.48 3.00 -0.12
N THR A 328 -0.58 4.19 0.49
CA THR A 328 -1.33 4.52 1.73
C THR A 328 -0.92 3.73 2.98
N ASP A 329 -0.23 2.59 2.82
CA ASP A 329 0.33 1.78 3.89
C ASP A 329 1.31 2.53 4.82
N ASP A 330 2.53 2.93 4.43
CA ASP A 330 3.14 3.11 3.11
C ASP A 330 4.43 2.27 2.94
N PHE A 331 4.59 1.59 1.79
CA PHE A 331 5.80 0.82 1.44
C PHE A 331 6.15 0.99 -0.05
N TYR A 332 7.32 1.54 -0.35
CA TYR A 332 7.79 1.76 -1.74
C TYR A 332 9.23 1.28 -1.94
N VAL A 333 9.46 0.56 -3.03
CA VAL A 333 10.79 0.32 -3.61
C VAL A 333 10.89 1.18 -4.86
N VAL A 334 11.79 2.16 -4.84
CA VAL A 334 12.02 3.10 -5.94
C VAL A 334 13.34 2.77 -6.63
N LYS A 335 13.29 2.56 -7.94
CA LYS A 335 14.43 2.24 -8.79
C LYS A 335 14.50 3.17 -9.99
N GLY A 336 15.73 3.38 -10.45
CA GLY A 336 16.06 4.05 -11.69
C GLY A 336 17.56 4.09 -11.89
N ARG A 337 18.01 4.79 -12.93
CA ARG A 337 19.41 4.75 -13.36
C ARG A 337 20.41 5.19 -12.26
N GLN A 338 20.02 6.13 -11.40
CA GLN A 338 20.88 6.71 -10.37
C GLN A 338 20.31 6.57 -8.95
N VAL A 339 19.12 5.97 -8.83
CA VAL A 339 18.38 5.91 -7.57
C VAL A 339 17.94 4.47 -7.35
N GLN A 340 18.30 3.93 -6.19
CA GLN A 340 17.74 2.69 -5.70
C GLN A 340 17.47 2.89 -4.21
N SER A 341 16.21 2.79 -3.80
CA SER A 341 15.84 3.12 -2.42
C SER A 341 14.59 2.40 -1.95
N ILE A 342 14.50 2.24 -0.63
CA ILE A 342 13.24 1.90 0.04
C ILE A 342 12.71 3.13 0.77
N VAL A 343 11.39 3.28 0.77
CA VAL A 343 10.66 4.32 1.50
C VAL A 343 9.53 3.64 2.26
N GLY A 344 9.40 3.92 3.55
CA GLY A 344 8.25 3.47 4.32
C GLY A 344 7.72 4.54 5.25
N GLY A 345 6.44 4.42 5.61
CA GLY A 345 5.75 5.42 6.42
C GLY A 345 4.76 4.81 7.40
N VAL A 346 4.77 5.30 8.64
CA VAL A 346 3.83 4.90 9.70
C VAL A 346 3.10 6.14 10.23
N GLY A 347 1.80 6.02 10.51
CA GLY A 347 0.99 7.09 11.12
C GLY A 347 1.61 7.56 12.44
N ILE A 348 1.83 8.88 12.57
CA ILE A 348 2.37 9.48 13.80
C ILE A 348 1.23 9.85 14.74
N LYS A 349 1.44 9.68 16.05
CA LYS A 349 0.49 10.09 17.07
C LYS A 349 0.61 11.59 17.34
N ASN A 350 -0.52 12.25 17.54
CA ASN A 350 -0.58 13.70 17.78
C ASN A 350 -1.67 14.05 18.80
N GLU A 351 -1.31 14.08 20.08
CA GLU A 351 -2.20 14.47 21.17
C GLU A 351 -2.47 15.99 21.20
N ASN A 352 -1.68 16.79 20.46
CA ASN A 352 -1.84 18.24 20.38
C ASN A 352 -2.77 18.68 19.24
N LEU A 353 -4.05 18.87 19.59
CA LEU A 353 -5.06 19.35 18.65
C LEU A 353 -4.80 20.78 18.15
N GLN A 354 -4.11 21.63 18.92
CA GLN A 354 -3.89 23.03 18.54
C GLN A 354 -3.09 23.18 17.24
N LEU A 355 -2.29 22.18 16.88
CA LEU A 355 -1.55 22.17 15.61
C LEU A 355 -2.47 22.25 14.38
N TRP A 356 -3.69 21.75 14.50
CA TRP A 356 -4.68 21.80 13.42
C TRP A 356 -5.16 23.22 13.10
N GLN A 357 -5.06 24.17 14.05
CA GLN A 357 -5.42 25.57 13.81
C GLN A 357 -4.49 26.27 12.81
N ALA A 358 -3.25 25.78 12.68
CA ALA A 358 -2.28 26.28 11.70
C ALA A 358 -2.50 25.72 10.29
N VAL A 359 -3.36 24.70 10.14
CA VAL A 359 -3.63 24.04 8.87
C VAL A 359 -4.88 24.62 8.23
N ASN A 360 -4.73 25.12 7.00
CA ASN A 360 -5.87 25.44 6.15
C ASN A 360 -6.23 24.19 5.32
N PRO A 361 -7.38 23.52 5.57
CA PRO A 361 -7.75 22.31 4.85
C PRO A 361 -7.92 22.57 3.34
N LYS A 362 -8.17 23.83 2.94
CA LYS A 362 -8.26 24.20 1.52
C LYS A 362 -6.91 24.08 0.81
N ASP A 363 -5.79 24.18 1.53
CA ASP A 363 -4.42 24.12 1.00
C ASP A 363 -3.80 22.72 0.96
N VAL A 364 -4.55 21.72 1.38
CA VAL A 364 -4.11 20.33 1.43
C VAL A 364 -3.84 19.77 0.05
N VAL A 365 -2.61 19.28 -0.15
CA VAL A 365 -2.24 18.39 -1.25
C VAL A 365 -2.29 16.95 -0.73
N PRO A 366 -3.08 16.04 -1.33
CA PRO A 366 -3.19 14.65 -0.85
C PRO A 366 -1.83 13.98 -0.64
N LEU A 367 -1.67 13.25 0.47
CA LEU A 367 -0.40 12.61 0.83
C LEU A 367 0.13 11.70 -0.28
N VAL A 368 -0.76 10.94 -0.90
CA VAL A 368 -0.45 10.04 -2.02
C VAL A 368 0.17 10.80 -3.20
N ALA A 369 -0.36 11.97 -3.55
CA ALA A 369 0.19 12.80 -4.62
C ALA A 369 1.60 13.32 -4.27
N ARG A 370 1.79 13.74 -3.01
CA ARG A 370 3.08 14.27 -2.51
C ARG A 370 4.16 13.20 -2.52
N VAL A 371 3.88 12.01 -1.99
CA VAL A 371 4.85 10.91 -1.92
C VAL A 371 5.19 10.37 -3.31
N MET A 372 4.22 10.26 -4.22
CA MET A 372 4.49 9.85 -5.60
C MET A 372 5.31 10.90 -6.37
N ALA A 373 5.03 12.20 -6.17
CA ALA A 373 5.87 13.25 -6.72
C ALA A 373 7.30 13.21 -6.18
N ALA A 374 7.47 13.03 -4.86
CA ALA A 374 8.77 12.92 -4.21
C ALA A 374 9.54 11.67 -4.68
N ASN A 375 8.89 10.51 -4.75
CA ASN A 375 9.48 9.24 -5.24
C ASN A 375 9.99 9.38 -6.68
N ARG A 376 9.26 10.11 -7.53
CA ARG A 376 9.65 10.33 -8.93
C ARG A 376 10.85 11.25 -9.05
N ILE A 377 10.81 12.48 -8.50
CA ILE A 377 11.80 13.53 -8.82
C ILE A 377 13.11 13.44 -8.05
N SER A 378 13.14 12.72 -6.93
CA SER A 378 14.24 12.83 -5.97
C SER A 378 15.45 12.03 -6.39
N GLN A 379 16.61 12.69 -6.44
CA GLN A 379 17.90 12.07 -6.78
C GLN A 379 18.57 11.41 -5.56
N ASN A 380 18.23 11.86 -4.36
CA ASN A 380 18.75 11.32 -3.11
C ASN A 380 17.74 11.54 -1.96
N ARG A 381 18.04 10.95 -0.80
CA ARG A 381 17.13 10.93 0.36
C ARG A 381 16.85 12.33 0.93
N ARG A 382 17.84 13.23 0.89
CA ARG A 382 17.68 14.65 1.27
C ARG A 382 16.68 15.36 0.36
N THR A 383 16.80 15.20 -0.95
CA THR A 383 15.87 15.82 -1.91
C THR A 383 14.46 15.23 -1.78
N TRP A 384 14.34 13.95 -1.43
CA TRP A 384 13.07 13.31 -1.14
C TRP A 384 12.40 13.93 0.09
N ALA A 385 13.13 14.06 1.20
CA ALA A 385 12.61 14.66 2.42
C ALA A 385 12.17 16.13 2.21
N ARG A 386 12.94 16.89 1.42
CA ARG A 386 12.57 18.27 1.03
C ARG A 386 11.33 18.34 0.15
N ALA A 387 11.15 17.40 -0.77
CA ALA A 387 9.95 17.35 -1.61
C ALA A 387 8.69 17.07 -0.78
N MET A 388 8.79 16.18 0.21
CA MET A 388 7.69 15.91 1.16
C MET A 388 7.35 17.12 2.03
N ALA A 389 8.35 17.90 2.44
CA ALA A 389 8.18 19.08 3.31
C ALA A 389 7.50 20.29 2.65
N ARG A 390 7.14 20.22 1.36
CA ARG A 390 6.52 21.37 0.65
C ARG A 390 5.09 21.69 1.10
N PHE A 391 4.31 20.67 1.46
CA PHE A 391 2.90 20.80 1.83
C PHE A 391 2.57 19.88 3.02
N PRO A 392 3.17 20.10 4.21
CA PRO A 392 3.05 19.20 5.36
C PRO A 392 1.78 19.49 6.16
N TYR A 393 0.60 19.41 5.53
CA TYR A 393 -0.66 19.84 6.13
C TYR A 393 -1.44 18.68 6.80
N THR A 394 -1.63 17.57 6.08
CA THR A 394 -2.35 16.36 6.51
C THR A 394 -1.53 15.12 6.20
N GLY A 395 -1.98 13.94 6.62
CA GLY A 395 -1.26 12.69 6.47
C GLY A 395 -0.05 12.64 7.41
N ALA A 396 -0.27 12.97 8.69
CA ALA A 396 0.76 12.98 9.72
C ALA A 396 1.43 11.60 9.83
N LYS A 397 2.71 11.51 9.48
CA LYS A 397 3.46 10.25 9.38
C LYS A 397 4.93 10.42 9.75
N GLN A 398 5.49 9.35 10.28
CA GLN A 398 6.93 9.10 10.37
C GLN A 398 7.37 8.37 9.11
N TRP A 399 8.35 8.91 8.41
CA TRP A 399 8.90 8.35 7.18
C TRP A 399 10.34 7.93 7.38
N ILE A 400 10.72 6.79 6.81
CA ILE A 400 12.11 6.46 6.53
C ILE A 400 12.37 6.41 5.03
N SER A 401 13.55 6.86 4.64
CA SER A 401 14.06 6.68 3.28
C SER A 401 15.50 6.17 3.34
N VAL A 402 15.76 5.00 2.75
CA VAL A 402 17.10 4.38 2.73
C VAL A 402 17.61 4.31 1.29
N ASP A 403 18.81 4.83 1.05
CA ASP A 403 19.54 4.73 -0.22
C ASP A 403 20.28 3.39 -0.30
N LEU A 404 19.76 2.47 -1.10
CA LEU A 404 20.32 1.13 -1.25
C LEU A 404 21.67 1.15 -1.98
N GLY A 405 21.92 2.17 -2.82
CA GLY A 405 23.19 2.33 -3.51
C GLY A 405 24.36 2.63 -2.56
N LYS A 406 24.06 3.16 -1.36
CA LYS A 406 25.07 3.47 -0.33
C LYS A 406 25.39 2.32 0.63
N LEU A 407 24.70 1.19 0.51
CA LEU A 407 24.97 -0.02 1.30
C LEU A 407 26.16 -0.82 0.76
N GLY A 408 26.60 -0.57 -0.48
CA GLY A 408 27.70 -1.29 -1.14
C GLY A 408 29.09 -1.04 -0.53
N ALA A 409 30.07 -1.80 -1.02
CA ALA A 409 31.47 -1.64 -0.63
C ALA A 409 31.97 -0.23 -0.99
N GLN A 410 32.59 0.41 -0.01
CA GLN A 410 33.19 1.74 -0.20
C GLN A 410 34.49 1.59 -1.00
N GLY A 411 34.44 1.87 -2.31
CA GLY A 411 35.62 2.19 -3.13
C GLY A 411 35.80 1.37 -4.42
N SER A 412 35.49 1.99 -5.57
CA SER A 412 36.17 1.72 -6.84
C SER A 412 36.98 2.96 -7.26
N LEU A 413 37.86 3.42 -6.36
CA LEU A 413 38.93 4.34 -6.73
C LEU A 413 40.32 3.81 -6.36
N TYR A 414 40.41 2.85 -5.43
CA TYR A 414 41.69 2.25 -5.03
C TYR A 414 42.11 1.03 -5.86
N SER A 415 41.18 0.32 -6.50
CA SER A 415 41.53 -0.82 -7.39
C SER A 415 42.16 -0.38 -8.73
N ALA A 416 42.08 0.91 -9.08
CA ALA A 416 42.78 1.48 -10.23
C ALA A 416 44.25 1.84 -9.95
N LEU A 417 44.72 1.72 -8.70
CA LEU A 417 46.12 2.00 -8.33
C LEU A 417 46.94 0.74 -8.05
N GLU A 418 46.31 -0.39 -7.68
CA GLU A 418 47.02 -1.68 -7.60
C GLU A 418 47.38 -2.27 -8.97
N THR A 419 46.77 -1.78 -10.06
CA THR A 419 47.17 -2.13 -11.43
C THR A 419 48.24 -1.20 -12.00
N ASP A 420 48.69 -0.20 -11.23
CA ASP A 420 49.78 0.71 -11.59
C ASP A 420 51.05 0.48 -10.76
N GLU A 421 51.19 -0.72 -10.15
CA GLU A 421 52.46 -1.20 -9.60
C GLU A 421 53.45 -1.58 -10.72
N LYS A 422 53.83 -0.58 -11.52
CA LYS A 422 55.04 -0.68 -12.34
C LYS A 422 55.97 0.52 -12.30
N HIS A 423 55.70 1.58 -11.54
CA HIS A 423 56.67 2.65 -11.35
C HIS A 423 56.98 2.94 -9.87
N ASP A 424 58.28 3.05 -9.66
CA ASP A 424 59.07 3.18 -8.45
C ASP A 424 58.87 4.58 -7.85
N ASP A 425 58.00 4.73 -6.86
CA ASP A 425 57.93 5.94 -6.04
C ASP A 425 57.62 5.57 -4.58
N ALA A 426 58.49 6.05 -3.68
CA ALA A 426 58.38 5.83 -2.23
C ALA A 426 57.02 6.31 -1.67
N PRO A 427 56.52 5.71 -0.57
CA PRO A 427 55.26 6.10 0.05
C PRO A 427 55.25 7.59 0.43
N VAL A 428 54.37 8.36 -0.23
CA VAL A 428 54.16 9.78 0.05
C VAL A 428 53.41 9.93 1.38
N PRO A 429 53.91 10.71 2.35
CA PRO A 429 53.18 11.00 3.59
C PRO A 429 51.90 11.78 3.29
N VAL A 430 50.77 11.25 3.74
CA VAL A 430 49.44 11.87 3.61
C VAL A 430 49.43 13.17 4.44
N ASN A 431 49.25 14.32 3.81
CA ASN A 431 49.22 15.60 4.52
C ASN A 431 47.83 15.83 5.17
N ALA A 432 47.70 16.84 6.05
CA ALA A 432 46.43 17.12 6.75
C ALA A 432 45.26 17.46 5.81
N GLN A 433 45.55 17.98 4.62
CA GLN A 433 44.57 18.32 3.59
C GLN A 433 44.11 17.07 2.83
N ASP A 434 45.01 16.12 2.60
CA ASP A 434 44.72 14.80 2.07
C ASP A 434 43.91 13.99 3.09
N THR A 435 44.27 14.03 4.38
CA THR A 435 43.50 13.40 5.47
C THR A 435 42.10 14.02 5.62
N ALA A 436 41.96 15.35 5.46
CA ALA A 436 40.66 16.01 5.42
C ALA A 436 39.84 15.60 4.19
N SER A 437 40.45 15.52 3.00
CA SER A 437 39.78 15.06 1.79
C SER A 437 39.48 13.55 1.78
N ILE A 438 40.22 12.76 2.55
CA ILE A 438 39.97 11.33 2.82
C ILE A 438 38.85 11.19 3.85
N SER A 439 38.79 12.05 4.87
CA SER A 439 37.69 12.14 5.84
C SER A 439 36.38 12.62 5.19
N GLU A 440 36.45 13.57 4.28
CA GLU A 440 35.34 14.05 3.46
C GLU A 440 34.90 13.00 2.42
N ARG A 441 35.83 12.15 1.95
CA ARG A 441 35.56 10.92 1.19
C ARG A 441 35.10 9.74 2.05
N GLN A 442 35.32 9.76 3.35
CA GLN A 442 34.90 8.71 4.30
C GLN A 442 33.42 8.81 4.67
N ASP A 443 32.74 9.94 4.42
CA ASP A 443 31.29 10.02 4.62
C ASP A 443 30.51 9.65 3.33
N GLN A 444 30.98 8.66 2.56
CA GLN A 444 30.26 8.13 1.39
C GLN A 444 28.87 7.58 1.76
N ARG A 445 28.71 7.13 3.01
CA ARG A 445 27.43 6.70 3.54
C ARG A 445 26.54 7.86 3.98
N LYS A 446 27.03 9.11 4.13
CA LYS A 446 26.19 10.27 4.46
C LYS A 446 24.92 10.29 3.65
N GLY A 447 23.79 10.49 4.29
CA GLY A 447 22.49 10.52 3.66
C GLY A 447 22.06 9.20 3.06
N MET A 448 22.59 8.08 3.57
CA MET A 448 22.07 6.74 3.34
C MET A 448 20.71 6.60 4.00
N VAL A 449 20.52 7.09 5.23
CA VAL A 449 19.24 6.98 5.95
C VAL A 449 18.75 8.37 6.33
N TRP A 450 17.55 8.71 5.89
CA TRP A 450 16.84 9.92 6.31
C TRP A 450 15.54 9.54 7.00
N ILE A 451 15.27 10.22 8.11
CA ILE A 451 13.97 10.19 8.78
C ILE A 451 13.30 11.54 8.57
N ALA A 452 12.01 11.50 8.28
CA ALA A 452 11.17 12.68 8.16
C ALA A 452 9.88 12.49 8.96
N GLU A 453 9.60 13.39 9.89
CA GLU A 453 8.41 13.32 10.73
C GLU A 453 7.52 14.52 10.46
N GLN A 454 6.27 14.23 10.11
CA GLN A 454 5.30 15.25 9.75
C GLN A 454 4.19 15.31 10.78
N LEU A 455 3.97 16.49 11.33
CA LEU A 455 2.78 16.86 12.11
C LEU A 455 1.98 17.92 11.31
N PRO A 456 0.75 18.26 11.74
CA PRO A 456 -0.05 19.25 11.06
C PRO A 456 0.69 20.60 10.94
N GLY A 457 0.92 21.04 9.70
CA GLY A 457 1.58 22.31 9.38
C GLY A 457 3.11 22.32 9.53
N ARG A 458 3.75 21.20 9.90
CA ARG A 458 5.20 21.17 10.14
C ARG A 458 5.85 19.83 9.82
N MET A 459 7.12 19.86 9.44
CA MET A 459 7.89 18.64 9.16
C MET A 459 9.33 18.81 9.62
N HIS A 460 9.83 17.87 10.42
CA HIS A 460 11.24 17.76 10.77
C HIS A 460 11.91 16.73 9.87
N ILE A 461 13.06 17.07 9.29
CA ILE A 461 13.81 16.19 8.37
C ILE A 461 15.27 16.12 8.79
N LYS A 462 15.82 14.91 8.95
CA LYS A 462 17.21 14.75 9.38
C LYS A 462 17.86 13.51 8.76
N ASP A 463 19.15 13.66 8.45
CA ASP A 463 20.04 12.53 8.17
C ASP A 463 20.37 11.83 9.48
N VAL A 464 20.04 10.55 9.58
CA VAL A 464 20.29 9.73 10.77
C VAL A 464 21.26 8.59 10.48
N THR A 465 21.99 8.68 9.36
CA THR A 465 22.94 7.64 8.93
C THR A 465 23.92 7.28 10.03
N GLU A 466 24.50 8.27 10.71
CA GLU A 466 25.46 8.04 11.78
C GLU A 466 24.88 7.21 12.93
N THR A 467 23.59 7.38 13.25
CA THR A 467 22.92 6.60 14.30
C THR A 467 22.87 5.11 13.98
N PHE A 468 22.68 4.75 12.70
CA PHE A 468 22.67 3.35 12.26
C PHE A 468 24.09 2.76 12.12
N LEU A 469 25.13 3.59 12.07
CA LEU A 469 26.52 3.17 11.84
C LEU A 469 27.39 3.22 13.09
N ALA A 470 27.14 4.17 13.99
CA ALA A 470 27.93 4.41 15.20
C ALA A 470 27.15 3.94 16.44
N GLY A 471 27.72 3.00 17.20
CA GLY A 471 27.28 2.77 18.58
C GLY A 471 26.32 1.62 18.85
N GLY A 472 26.27 0.59 18.01
CA GLY A 472 25.56 -0.65 18.31
C GLY A 472 24.02 -0.59 18.21
N ASN A 473 23.45 0.58 17.97
CA ASN A 473 22.03 0.75 17.65
C ASN A 473 21.85 0.62 16.13
N THR A 474 21.53 -0.57 15.66
CA THR A 474 21.46 -0.90 14.22
C THR A 474 20.02 -0.99 13.73
N THR A 475 19.06 -0.70 14.62
CA THR A 475 17.63 -0.92 14.41
C THR A 475 16.85 0.33 14.73
N TRP A 476 15.85 0.62 13.90
CA TRP A 476 14.79 1.55 14.23
C TRP A 476 13.44 0.86 14.08
N VAL A 477 12.62 0.98 15.12
CA VAL A 477 11.22 0.57 15.13
C VAL A 477 10.36 1.83 15.13
N ALA A 478 9.50 1.96 14.12
CA ALA A 478 8.51 3.02 14.04
C ALA A 478 7.12 2.44 14.32
N ASN A 479 6.44 2.96 15.33
CA ASN A 479 5.11 2.54 15.78
C ASN A 479 4.19 3.76 16.05
N GLY A 480 4.53 4.90 15.45
CA GLY A 480 3.82 6.15 15.56
C GLY A 480 4.24 7.07 16.71
N VAL A 481 5.14 6.65 17.60
CA VAL A 481 5.72 7.54 18.64
C VAL A 481 6.85 8.37 18.03
N PRO A 482 6.77 9.72 18.04
CA PRO A 482 7.80 10.58 17.47
C PRO A 482 9.24 10.23 17.88
N TYR A 483 10.12 10.15 16.88
CA TYR A 483 11.54 9.86 17.00
C TYR A 483 12.31 11.10 17.44
N PHE A 484 12.06 12.27 16.84
CA PHE A 484 12.75 13.51 17.19
C PHE A 484 12.09 14.18 18.40
N ASP A 485 12.91 14.62 19.36
CA ASP A 485 12.41 15.26 20.59
C ASP A 485 11.57 16.52 20.30
N GLU A 486 11.90 17.30 19.26
CA GLU A 486 11.10 18.46 18.82
C GLU A 486 9.67 18.05 18.43
N ILE A 487 9.54 16.94 17.70
CA ILE A 487 8.23 16.46 17.22
C ILE A 487 7.48 15.79 18.36
N LEU A 488 8.18 15.07 19.23
CA LEU A 488 7.59 14.51 20.45
C LEU A 488 6.97 15.61 21.31
N GLU A 489 7.73 16.65 21.63
CA GLU A 489 7.25 17.80 22.41
C GLU A 489 6.06 18.49 21.72
N ALA A 490 6.17 18.76 20.41
CA ALA A 490 5.11 19.41 19.66
C ALA A 490 3.81 18.58 19.61
N SER A 491 3.93 17.25 19.53
CA SER A 491 2.79 16.33 19.45
C SER A 491 2.04 16.15 20.77
N GLY A 492 2.62 16.53 21.91
CA GLY A 492 2.07 16.25 23.24
C GLY A 492 2.19 14.79 23.69
N VAL A 493 2.71 13.89 22.85
CA VAL A 493 2.83 12.46 23.13
C VAL A 493 3.91 12.19 24.19
N THR A 494 3.59 11.33 25.17
CA THR A 494 4.56 10.85 26.17
C THR A 494 5.07 9.45 25.84
N ARG A 495 6.41 9.27 25.69
CA ARG A 495 7.03 7.98 25.32
C ARG A 495 6.65 6.81 26.25
N GLU A 496 6.53 7.07 27.56
CA GLU A 496 6.18 6.06 28.57
C GLU A 496 4.80 5.44 28.40
N ASN A 497 3.91 6.09 27.65
CA ASN A 497 2.56 5.57 27.40
C ASN A 497 2.54 4.48 26.34
N TYR A 498 3.61 4.36 25.52
CA TYR A 498 3.58 3.59 24.29
C TYR A 498 4.68 2.52 24.16
N ASN A 499 5.37 2.20 25.28
CA ASN A 499 6.40 1.16 25.46
C ASN A 499 6.91 0.52 24.15
N ALA A 500 7.82 1.23 23.49
CA ALA A 500 8.30 0.96 22.13
C ALA A 500 9.72 0.39 22.09
N ASP A 501 10.39 0.31 23.24
CA ASP A 501 11.82 0.03 23.29
C ASP A 501 12.13 -1.43 22.98
N LEU A 502 13.07 -1.62 22.06
CA LEU A 502 13.61 -2.92 21.70
C LEU A 502 14.64 -3.32 22.76
N THR A 503 14.49 -4.50 23.37
CA THR A 503 15.55 -5.01 24.25
C THR A 503 16.76 -5.44 23.42
N ARG A 504 17.97 -5.39 23.97
CA ARG A 504 19.18 -5.86 23.26
C ARG A 504 19.10 -7.32 22.83
N ALA A 505 18.37 -8.16 23.58
CA ALA A 505 18.16 -9.56 23.24
C ALA A 505 17.29 -9.70 21.99
N GLU A 506 16.17 -8.97 21.93
CA GLU A 506 15.32 -8.94 20.73
C GLU A 506 16.06 -8.37 19.53
N GLU A 507 16.87 -7.32 19.73
CA GLU A 507 17.70 -6.77 18.65
C GLU A 507 18.69 -7.79 18.10
N ALA A 508 19.30 -8.61 18.96
CA ALA A 508 20.25 -9.64 18.56
C ALA A 508 19.59 -10.77 17.74
N GLU A 509 18.29 -11.04 17.94
CA GLU A 509 17.56 -12.07 17.17
C GLU A 509 17.25 -11.64 15.72
N LEU A 510 17.19 -10.33 15.44
CA LEU A 510 16.82 -9.76 14.13
C LEU A 510 17.92 -9.91 13.08
N THR A 511 18.23 -11.14 12.69
CA THR A 511 19.35 -11.45 11.78
C THR A 511 18.93 -11.72 10.35
N ASN A 512 17.65 -11.98 10.11
CA ASN A 512 17.09 -12.32 8.80
C ASN A 512 15.60 -11.91 8.70
N LEU A 513 14.98 -12.10 7.53
CA LEU A 513 13.57 -11.73 7.32
C LEU A 513 12.57 -12.56 8.13
N GLU A 514 12.89 -13.81 8.48
CA GLU A 514 12.02 -14.65 9.32
C GLU A 514 11.97 -14.13 10.76
N ALA A 515 13.09 -13.64 11.30
CA ALA A 515 13.12 -12.97 12.59
C ALA A 515 12.32 -11.66 12.58
N VAL A 516 12.41 -10.87 11.50
CA VAL A 516 11.61 -9.66 11.32
C VAL A 516 10.11 -9.99 11.19
N ASP A 517 9.77 -11.05 10.45
CA ASP A 517 8.41 -11.58 10.32
C ASP A 517 7.82 -11.91 11.69
N LYS A 518 8.53 -12.75 12.46
CA LYS A 518 8.17 -13.12 13.82
C LYS A 518 8.01 -11.89 14.71
N PHE A 519 8.95 -10.94 14.66
CA PHE A 519 8.93 -9.72 15.45
C PHE A 519 7.69 -8.86 15.20
N LEU A 520 7.29 -8.68 13.94
CA LEU A 520 6.13 -7.86 13.59
C LEU A 520 4.83 -8.59 13.92
N ARG A 521 4.76 -9.91 13.70
CA ARG A 521 3.62 -10.76 14.12
C ARG A 521 3.37 -10.71 15.61
N THR A 522 4.43 -10.79 16.42
CA THR A 522 4.31 -10.73 17.88
C THR A 522 4.04 -9.35 18.40
N ARG A 523 3.89 -8.31 17.57
CA ARG A 523 3.59 -6.94 18.02
C ARG A 523 2.34 -6.33 17.41
N GLY A 524 1.76 -6.97 16.39
CA GLY A 524 0.55 -6.45 15.78
C GLY A 524 -0.70 -6.73 16.60
N PHE A 525 -1.76 -6.08 16.15
CA PHE A 525 -3.05 -6.00 16.79
C PHE A 525 -4.09 -6.77 15.98
N ARG A 526 -4.98 -7.48 16.68
CA ARG A 526 -6.09 -8.28 16.14
C ARG A 526 -7.36 -7.96 16.92
N GLY A 527 -8.14 -7.02 16.42
CA GLY A 527 -9.38 -6.56 17.05
C GLY A 527 -10.49 -7.62 17.03
N ASP A 528 -10.43 -8.57 16.10
CA ASP A 528 -11.40 -9.67 15.97
C ASP A 528 -11.27 -10.75 17.05
N LEU A 529 -10.23 -10.66 17.90
CA LEU A 529 -9.96 -11.64 18.96
C LEU A 529 -10.35 -11.15 20.35
N LEU A 530 -11.04 -10.02 20.43
CA LEU A 530 -11.40 -9.33 21.68
C LEU A 530 -12.65 -9.89 22.37
N GLY A 531 -13.32 -10.90 21.80
CA GLY A 531 -14.51 -11.52 22.40
C GLY A 531 -15.78 -10.71 22.08
N GLU A 532 -16.55 -10.29 23.09
CA GLU A 532 -17.79 -9.53 22.90
C GLU A 532 -17.56 -8.14 22.28
N GLU A 533 -16.34 -7.59 22.43
CA GLU A 533 -15.91 -6.31 21.84
C GLU A 533 -15.13 -6.51 20.53
N SER A 534 -15.30 -7.66 19.87
CA SER A 534 -14.56 -7.95 18.63
C SER A 534 -14.91 -6.94 17.54
N ILE A 535 -13.89 -6.46 16.84
CA ILE A 535 -14.04 -5.55 15.69
C ILE A 535 -13.18 -6.02 14.53
N ALA A 536 -13.67 -5.81 13.31
CA ALA A 536 -12.98 -6.15 12.07
C ALA A 536 -11.86 -5.12 11.76
N TYR A 537 -10.86 -5.01 12.65
CA TYR A 537 -9.74 -4.07 12.56
C TYR A 537 -8.46 -4.67 13.15
N GLY A 538 -7.32 -4.38 12.53
CA GLY A 538 -6.03 -4.88 13.01
C GLY A 538 -4.92 -4.76 11.98
N ASN A 539 -3.81 -5.45 12.22
CA ASN A 539 -2.72 -5.53 11.26
C ASN A 539 -3.10 -6.45 10.10
N ILE A 540 -3.43 -5.85 8.95
CA ILE A 540 -4.04 -6.51 7.77
C ILE A 540 -3.05 -6.99 6.71
N ASP A 541 -1.76 -6.77 6.93
CA ASP A 541 -0.70 -7.31 6.08
C ASP A 541 0.65 -7.39 6.77
N LEU A 542 1.61 -7.92 6.01
CA LEU A 542 3.02 -7.80 6.30
C LEU A 542 3.84 -7.73 5.01
N LYS A 543 4.75 -6.76 4.91
CA LYS A 543 5.73 -6.62 3.83
C LYS A 543 7.13 -6.76 4.41
N LEU A 544 7.94 -7.60 3.79
CA LEU A 544 9.31 -7.91 4.21
C LEU A 544 10.23 -7.68 3.02
N PHE A 545 11.30 -6.92 3.24
CA PHE A 545 12.29 -6.61 2.22
C PHE A 545 13.68 -6.72 2.80
N SER A 546 14.56 -7.42 2.10
CA SER A 546 15.99 -7.38 2.38
C SER A 546 16.77 -6.96 1.14
N TYR A 547 17.89 -6.30 1.37
CA TYR A 547 18.84 -5.98 0.31
C TYR A 547 20.24 -6.29 0.78
N ASN A 548 20.91 -7.19 0.06
CA ASN A 548 22.29 -7.54 0.30
C ASN A 548 23.16 -6.85 -0.75
N ALA A 549 23.87 -5.80 -0.34
CA ALA A 549 24.66 -4.99 -1.25
C ALA A 549 25.88 -5.72 -1.83
N ARG A 550 26.39 -6.76 -1.17
CA ARG A 550 27.47 -7.62 -1.71
C ARG A 550 26.99 -8.41 -2.92
N LEU A 551 25.78 -8.94 -2.86
CA LEU A 551 25.20 -9.76 -3.94
C LEU A 551 24.46 -8.90 -4.98
N GLY A 552 24.13 -7.64 -4.66
CA GLY A 552 23.21 -6.83 -5.46
C GLY A 552 21.80 -7.42 -5.54
N MET A 553 21.47 -8.33 -4.61
CA MET A 553 20.20 -9.05 -4.59
C MET A 553 19.25 -8.45 -3.56
N SER A 554 18.00 -8.27 -3.97
CA SER A 554 16.89 -7.95 -3.07
C SER A 554 15.96 -9.15 -2.93
N ASP A 555 15.46 -9.38 -1.72
CA ASP A 555 14.40 -10.34 -1.47
C ASP A 555 13.16 -9.59 -0.95
N TYR A 556 11.99 -9.89 -1.50
CA TYR A 556 10.73 -9.20 -1.18
C TYR A 556 9.59 -10.21 -1.04
N HIS A 557 8.91 -10.15 0.09
CA HIS A 557 7.75 -10.98 0.41
C HIS A 557 6.62 -10.11 0.94
N ALA A 558 5.39 -10.42 0.55
CA ALA A 558 4.19 -9.82 1.10
C ALA A 558 3.24 -10.92 1.60
N LEU A 559 2.50 -10.62 2.66
CA LEU A 559 1.41 -11.45 3.18
C LEU A 559 0.17 -10.57 3.33
N ALA A 560 -0.96 -11.07 2.86
CA ALA A 560 -2.24 -10.39 3.00
C ALA A 560 -3.10 -11.06 4.08
N GLY A 561 -3.85 -10.25 4.80
CA GLY A 561 -4.77 -10.67 5.84
C GLY A 561 -4.27 -10.41 7.26
N PRO A 562 -5.15 -10.57 8.25
CA PRO A 562 -4.83 -10.29 9.63
C PRO A 562 -3.67 -11.17 10.13
N ILE A 563 -2.66 -10.57 10.77
CA ILE A 563 -1.47 -11.33 11.15
C ILE A 563 -1.77 -12.36 12.26
N PHE A 564 -1.18 -13.54 12.14
CA PHE A 564 -1.22 -14.62 13.14
C PHE A 564 0.08 -15.41 13.13
N LEU A 565 0.38 -16.10 14.23
CA LEU A 565 1.55 -16.98 14.32
C LEU A 565 1.23 -18.34 13.69
N ARG A 566 1.91 -18.67 12.58
CA ARG A 566 1.82 -19.98 11.95
C ARG A 566 2.63 -20.99 12.75
N LEU A 567 1.97 -21.95 13.38
CA LEU A 567 2.60 -23.10 14.01
C LEU A 567 3.10 -24.07 12.94
N GLN A 568 4.20 -23.76 12.24
CA GLN A 568 4.92 -24.73 11.41
C GLN A 568 6.42 -24.60 11.63
N HIS A 569 7.04 -25.73 12.05
CA HIS A 569 8.45 -25.97 12.39
C HIS A 569 8.92 -25.67 13.83
N MET A 570 8.08 -25.92 14.85
CA MET A 570 8.61 -26.66 16.00
C MET A 570 8.52 -28.15 15.67
N GLN A 571 9.52 -28.68 14.98
CA GLN A 571 9.81 -30.11 15.14
C GLN A 571 10.04 -30.29 16.63
N ALA A 572 9.08 -30.95 17.28
CA ALA A 572 9.24 -31.45 18.63
C ALA A 572 10.50 -32.32 18.64
N ARG A 573 11.63 -31.74 19.04
CA ARG A 573 12.69 -32.50 19.67
C ARG A 573 12.06 -33.05 20.95
N SER A 574 11.58 -34.28 20.82
CA SER A 574 11.32 -35.24 21.88
C SER A 574 11.68 -34.71 23.27
N LEU A 575 10.71 -34.14 23.96
CA LEU A 575 10.66 -34.25 25.40
C LEU A 575 9.68 -35.39 25.67
N SER A 576 10.27 -36.47 26.15
CA SER A 576 9.65 -37.67 26.67
C SER A 576 8.46 -37.37 27.57
N GLY A 577 7.47 -38.26 27.50
CA GLY A 577 6.17 -38.14 28.15
C GLY A 577 6.20 -38.02 29.67
N GLU A 578 5.07 -37.60 30.23
CA GLU A 578 4.06 -38.51 30.79
C GLU A 578 2.83 -37.70 31.23
N HIS A 579 1.66 -38.33 31.05
CA HIS A 579 0.38 -38.14 31.75
C HIS A 579 -0.30 -36.77 31.75
N LEU A 580 -1.50 -36.72 31.13
CA LEU A 580 -2.78 -36.76 31.88
C LEU A 580 -3.94 -36.85 30.88
N GLU A 581 -4.66 -37.97 30.95
CA GLU A 581 -6.01 -38.18 30.44
C GLU A 581 -6.99 -37.35 31.29
N ASP A 582 -8.01 -36.75 30.68
CA ASP A 582 -9.43 -37.09 30.93
C ASP A 582 -10.43 -36.03 30.44
N ALA A 583 -11.60 -36.57 30.08
CA ALA A 583 -12.92 -35.96 29.96
C ALA A 583 -13.30 -35.29 28.62
N ALA A 584 -13.91 -36.12 27.79
CA ALA A 584 -14.87 -35.78 26.76
C ALA A 584 -16.28 -35.50 27.34
N ASP A 585 -17.13 -34.96 26.46
CA ASP A 585 -18.55 -35.27 26.26
C ASP A 585 -19.65 -34.25 26.62
N ALA A 586 -20.47 -34.03 25.57
CA ALA A 586 -21.93 -33.88 25.51
C ALA A 586 -22.56 -32.54 25.93
N ALA A 587 -23.69 -32.09 25.39
CA ALA A 587 -24.51 -32.34 24.19
C ALA A 587 -25.73 -31.39 24.30
N ASP A 588 -26.52 -31.33 23.23
CA ASP A 588 -27.99 -31.08 23.18
C ASP A 588 -28.60 -29.73 22.76
N GLU A 589 -29.76 -29.92 22.10
CA GLU A 589 -30.45 -29.22 21.02
C GLU A 589 -31.72 -28.42 21.44
N ALA A 590 -32.30 -27.72 20.43
CA ALA A 590 -33.71 -27.26 20.25
C ALA A 590 -34.12 -25.91 20.91
N ASP A 591 -34.97 -25.01 20.35
CA ASP A 591 -35.88 -25.02 19.17
C ASP A 591 -36.31 -23.57 18.76
N GLU A 592 -36.90 -23.44 17.57
CA GLU A 592 -37.62 -22.36 16.83
C GLU A 592 -37.96 -20.95 17.41
N ALA A 593 -37.72 -19.88 16.61
CA ALA A 593 -38.74 -18.97 15.99
C ALA A 593 -38.16 -17.61 15.50
N ALA A 594 -38.43 -17.23 14.24
CA ALA A 594 -38.35 -15.84 13.71
C ALA A 594 -39.71 -15.12 13.91
N PRO A 595 -39.92 -13.80 13.67
CA PRO A 595 -39.06 -12.80 12.99
C PRO A 595 -39.01 -11.38 13.65
N ALA A 596 -38.04 -10.53 13.28
CA ALA A 596 -38.20 -9.05 13.15
C ALA A 596 -36.91 -8.38 12.66
N ALA A 597 -37.10 -7.35 11.84
CA ALA A 597 -36.09 -6.49 11.23
C ALA A 597 -35.31 -5.61 12.23
N ILE A 598 -34.36 -4.83 11.69
CA ILE A 598 -33.37 -3.91 12.31
C ILE A 598 -32.02 -4.67 12.44
N GLY A 599 -31.07 -4.59 11.50
CA GLY A 599 -30.54 -3.40 10.84
C GLY A 599 -29.33 -2.95 11.65
N ASP A 600 -28.14 -3.44 11.31
CA ASP A 600 -26.87 -2.82 11.73
C ASP A 600 -25.81 -3.26 10.72
N GLU A 601 -25.04 -2.28 10.24
CA GLU A 601 -24.04 -2.33 9.16
C GLU A 601 -22.69 -1.77 9.67
N ARG A 602 -21.62 -2.58 9.69
CA ARG A 602 -20.29 -2.13 10.12
C ARG A 602 -19.20 -2.66 9.26
N LEU A 603 -18.58 -1.70 8.63
CA LEU A 603 -17.71 -1.84 7.52
C LEU A 603 -16.62 -0.83 7.54
N SER A 604 -15.38 -1.28 7.35
CA SER A 604 -14.37 -0.56 6.57
C SER A 604 -13.97 0.86 6.94
N VAL A 605 -12.85 1.03 7.69
CA VAL A 605 -12.29 2.31 8.18
C VAL A 605 -12.91 3.52 7.49
N THR A 606 -13.99 3.91 8.13
CA THR A 606 -14.92 4.92 7.72
C THR A 606 -14.54 6.21 8.43
N ILE A 607 -15.33 7.22 8.16
CA ILE A 607 -15.32 8.56 8.71
C ILE A 607 -15.79 8.56 10.19
N ASP A 608 -15.37 7.57 10.97
CA ASP A 608 -16.05 7.16 12.20
C ASP A 608 -15.13 7.06 13.39
N ASP A 609 -14.80 8.19 13.99
CA ASP A 609 -13.97 8.09 15.19
C ASP A 609 -14.22 9.25 16.18
N ALA A 610 -15.47 9.46 16.62
CA ALA A 610 -15.66 10.20 17.88
C ALA A 610 -16.92 9.93 18.72
N ALA A 611 -17.77 8.97 18.37
CA ALA A 611 -18.92 8.61 19.22
C ALA A 611 -18.85 7.14 19.65
N GLY A 612 -18.61 6.19 18.74
CA GLY A 612 -18.22 4.82 19.12
C GLY A 612 -16.85 4.77 19.79
N LEU A 613 -15.98 5.72 19.46
CA LEU A 613 -14.77 5.97 20.21
C LEU A 613 -14.98 6.62 21.56
N ALA A 614 -16.12 7.23 21.88
CA ALA A 614 -16.41 7.65 23.26
C ALA A 614 -16.75 6.43 24.14
N GLU A 615 -17.20 5.33 23.52
CA GLU A 615 -17.44 4.05 24.21
C GLU A 615 -16.16 3.20 24.28
N LEU A 616 -15.31 3.24 23.24
CA LEU A 616 -13.93 2.78 23.29
C LEU A 616 -13.11 3.61 24.27
N GLU A 617 -13.30 4.93 24.37
CA GLU A 617 -12.77 5.83 25.41
C GLU A 617 -13.37 5.42 26.77
N LEU A 618 -14.64 5.03 26.90
CA LEU A 618 -15.14 4.41 28.14
C LEU A 618 -14.49 3.06 28.48
N ILE A 619 -14.06 2.25 27.51
CA ILE A 619 -13.34 0.98 27.70
C ILE A 619 -11.84 1.21 27.94
N THR A 620 -11.26 2.25 27.34
CA THR A 620 -9.82 2.59 27.32
C THR A 620 -9.40 3.70 28.30
N GLU A 621 -10.37 4.46 28.82
CA GLU A 621 -10.24 5.44 29.92
C GLU A 621 -10.67 4.85 31.27
N ARG A 622 -11.65 3.93 31.33
CA ARG A 622 -11.97 3.28 32.62
C ARG A 622 -10.87 2.35 33.09
N ARG A 623 -9.99 1.90 32.19
CA ARG A 623 -8.75 1.19 32.52
C ARG A 623 -7.72 1.62 31.51
N PRO A 624 -6.53 2.06 31.94
CA PRO A 624 -5.50 2.44 31.00
C PRO A 624 -5.29 1.27 30.04
N VAL A 625 -5.30 1.50 28.72
CA VAL A 625 -4.84 0.52 27.72
C VAL A 625 -3.32 0.39 27.80
N ARG A 626 -2.83 0.14 29.01
CA ARG A 626 -1.44 -0.10 29.34
C ARG A 626 -1.32 -1.60 29.55
N ASN A 627 -1.05 -2.28 28.44
CA ASN A 627 -0.52 -3.65 28.35
C ASN A 627 -1.51 -4.82 28.49
N ASP A 628 -2.71 -4.64 29.03
CA ASP A 628 -3.68 -5.70 29.35
C ASP A 628 -4.51 -6.17 28.16
N MET A 629 -5.15 -5.28 27.38
CA MET A 629 -5.84 -5.71 26.14
C MET A 629 -4.86 -6.18 25.06
N ARG A 630 -3.71 -5.52 24.97
CA ARG A 630 -2.59 -5.98 24.13
C ARG A 630 -2.16 -7.38 24.58
N ALA A 631 -2.00 -7.65 25.88
CA ALA A 631 -1.67 -8.99 26.36
C ALA A 631 -2.77 -10.03 26.10
N VAL A 632 -4.06 -9.67 26.11
CA VAL A 632 -5.17 -10.58 25.78
C VAL A 632 -5.17 -10.93 24.29
N ALA A 633 -5.09 -9.93 23.40
CA ALA A 633 -4.96 -10.15 21.96
C ALA A 633 -3.67 -10.90 21.61
N MET A 634 -2.56 -10.60 22.29
CA MET A 634 -1.26 -11.24 22.06
C MET A 634 -1.19 -12.67 22.60
N ARG A 635 -1.90 -12.99 23.70
CA ARG A 635 -2.10 -14.38 24.16
C ARG A 635 -2.91 -15.20 23.16
N ARG A 636 -3.74 -14.54 22.35
CA ARG A 636 -4.58 -15.16 21.32
C ARG A 636 -3.99 -15.07 19.91
N LEU A 637 -2.79 -14.51 19.68
CA LEU A 637 -2.13 -14.52 18.34
C LEU A 637 -1.85 -15.94 17.79
N GLY A 638 -2.00 -16.98 18.60
CA GLY A 638 -2.02 -18.39 18.17
C GLY A 638 -3.37 -18.87 17.60
N THR A 639 -4.42 -18.05 17.58
CA THR A 639 -5.76 -18.41 17.09
C THR A 639 -5.87 -18.22 15.57
N GLY A 640 -5.08 -19.01 14.82
CA GLY A 640 -5.34 -19.31 13.41
C GLY A 640 -5.60 -18.13 12.45
N PRO A 641 -6.05 -18.43 11.23
CA PRO A 641 -6.43 -17.42 10.24
C PRO A 641 -7.77 -16.76 10.59
N PHE A 642 -7.98 -15.54 10.09
CA PHE A 642 -9.25 -14.82 10.22
C PHE A 642 -10.30 -15.37 9.23
N LYS A 643 -11.58 -15.38 9.65
CA LYS A 643 -12.73 -15.72 8.80
C LYS A 643 -13.85 -14.71 8.93
N TRP A 644 -14.39 -14.19 7.83
CA TRP A 644 -15.57 -13.31 7.88
C TRP A 644 -16.78 -14.00 8.52
N SER A 645 -16.99 -15.27 8.21
CA SER A 645 -18.04 -16.12 8.80
C SER A 645 -17.94 -16.28 10.33
N SER A 646 -16.79 -15.98 10.94
CA SER A 646 -16.60 -16.05 12.40
C SER A 646 -17.11 -14.82 13.16
N LEU A 647 -17.39 -13.72 12.46
CA LEU A 647 -17.91 -12.48 13.05
C LEU A 647 -19.46 -12.45 13.11
N GLN A 648 -20.15 -13.58 12.98
CA GLN A 648 -21.62 -13.63 13.04
C GLN A 648 -22.18 -13.00 14.33
N GLY A 649 -23.09 -12.02 14.17
CA GLY A 649 -23.71 -11.28 15.29
C GLY A 649 -22.95 -10.02 15.72
N VAL A 650 -21.72 -9.85 15.25
CA VAL A 650 -21.02 -8.57 15.22
C VAL A 650 -21.15 -8.03 13.82
N ASP A 651 -21.38 -6.74 13.76
CA ASP A 651 -21.68 -6.04 12.56
C ASP A 651 -20.51 -6.18 11.55
N GLY A 652 -20.75 -7.07 10.57
CA GLY A 652 -19.73 -7.88 9.90
C GLY A 652 -19.54 -7.37 8.49
N GLY A 653 -18.59 -6.48 8.34
CA GLY A 653 -18.71 -5.56 7.23
C GLY A 653 -18.59 -6.07 5.81
N ASN A 654 -19.38 -5.53 4.86
CA ASN A 654 -19.18 -5.50 3.39
C ASN A 654 -17.73 -5.75 2.94
N HIS A 655 -17.57 -6.92 2.40
CA HIS A 655 -16.31 -7.49 2.05
C HIS A 655 -16.43 -8.06 0.64
N GLU A 656 -17.10 -7.32 -0.24
CA GLU A 656 -17.26 -7.69 -1.65
C GLU A 656 -15.91 -7.99 -2.28
N GLY A 657 -15.81 -9.12 -2.97
CA GLY A 657 -14.55 -9.60 -3.54
C GLY A 657 -13.53 -10.12 -2.53
N HIS A 658 -13.86 -10.25 -1.25
CA HIS A 658 -12.99 -10.93 -0.28
C HIS A 658 -13.21 -12.45 -0.31
N PRO A 659 -12.16 -13.25 -0.03
CA PRO A 659 -12.32 -14.60 0.46
C PRO A 659 -12.92 -14.59 1.88
N ASP A 660 -13.65 -15.64 2.25
CA ASP A 660 -14.14 -15.81 3.63
C ASP A 660 -12.96 -15.96 4.61
N GLU A 661 -12.03 -16.87 4.30
CA GLU A 661 -10.87 -17.17 5.13
C GLU A 661 -9.59 -16.52 4.58
N TRP A 662 -8.87 -15.80 5.46
CA TRP A 662 -7.61 -15.14 5.16
C TRP A 662 -6.42 -15.96 5.67
N ASN A 663 -6.06 -17.00 4.92
CA ASN A 663 -4.98 -17.93 5.24
C ASN A 663 -3.97 -18.07 4.10
N PHE A 664 -3.32 -16.97 3.74
CA PHE A 664 -2.41 -16.94 2.60
C PHE A 664 -0.93 -17.05 2.99
N ASP A 665 -0.18 -17.80 2.16
CA ASP A 665 1.27 -17.86 2.24
C ASP A 665 1.93 -16.55 1.80
N LYS A 666 3.23 -16.41 2.11
CA LYS A 666 4.04 -15.32 1.59
C LYS A 666 4.13 -15.39 0.07
N VAL A 667 3.96 -14.25 -0.59
CA VAL A 667 4.04 -14.13 -2.05
C VAL A 667 5.09 -13.09 -2.44
N SER A 668 5.82 -13.39 -3.52
CA SER A 668 6.65 -12.43 -4.24
C SER A 668 6.00 -12.19 -5.61
N PRO A 669 5.76 -10.93 -6.01
CA PRO A 669 5.11 -10.63 -7.29
C PRO A 669 6.00 -11.06 -8.46
N LYS A 670 5.38 -11.59 -9.51
CA LYS A 670 6.04 -11.97 -10.76
C LYS A 670 5.70 -10.94 -11.83
N TRP A 671 6.60 -9.99 -12.02
CA TRP A 671 6.44 -8.93 -13.01
C TRP A 671 6.57 -9.48 -14.44
N ALA A 672 5.80 -8.92 -15.35
CA ALA A 672 5.75 -9.23 -16.77
C ALA A 672 7.03 -8.81 -17.52
N TRP A 673 7.72 -7.74 -17.12
CA TRP A 673 8.92 -7.23 -17.81
C TRP A 673 10.00 -6.56 -16.95
#